data_AF-A0A5N7CJG6-F1
#
_entry.id   AF-A0A5N7CJG6-F1
#
_cell.length_a   1.000
_cell.length_b   1.000
_cell.length_c   1.000
_cell.angle_alpha   90.00
_cell.angle_beta   90.00
_cell.angle_gamma   90.00
#
_symmetry.space_group_name_H-M   'P 1'
#
loop_
_entity.id
_entity.type
_entity.pdbx_description
1 polymer ?
#
loop_
_entity_poly.entity_id
_entity_poly.type
_entity_poly.pdbx_seq_one_letter_code
_entity_poly.pdbx_strand_id
1 'polypeptide(L)'
;MANLEHTKKTYTLNTGDKIPAIGLGTWQSKPNEVREAVKNALLKGYRHIDTALAYGNEAEVGQGIKDSGVPREEIWITTKLDNTWHHRVTEGIESSLKDLGVDYVDLYLVHWPSSTDPNDKSKHLPDWDFIKTWQEMQKLPATGKVRNIGVSNFGIKNLEKLLNDPSTKIVPAVNQIELHPNNPSPKLVAYNSSKGIHSTGYSCLGSTNSPLYKDPTLLQLAEKKGKTPQQVLLVWGIQKGWSVIPKSVSKSRIDANFEIDGWDLSAEEVNQLDNLKDRFKVCARFAYEKACKAIRTKFPEQVQHGSLRLQPAFARINPSQPINRAAAIRQARRRHYSTRAGSFVSYLRTGLQGDRAAYKTSRVAANISRLTSRAPFASTLRPNLTGGTLGRTAGGYTIGAGRIGGARYFSHGPAAPAQVVQNVSMGVRAFFLSGQKARFDGIDAISGNKKYKAVSALQDQAERKMMGIPRTAPGSFIDFQLSPTITAFGLQKKFDPSGAFACETLNSEGLLDCLSADFARALKDLSAVLNDLKRLSTLGDLPILLHDRSTLRVRFPGCDAATVERLCDEVGVQRGKIMQDEDFDIRTGADLALLFPFAPSIPASPEVGYFFPKEPSEPQAPEEVDWQAMMSPKSHTEASPELFERSGPRLSFEDVTIFGENPWQQSSSSSGYSSVNISELGDRSFFCEISSTGFPESSSEYDGSDGIHRFIAECNRPS
;
A
#
# COMPACT_ATOMS: atom_id res chain seq x y z
N MET A 1 33.32 -35.66 -28.45
CA MET A 1 32.50 -35.42 -27.25
C MET A 1 31.05 -35.50 -27.68
N ALA A 2 30.19 -36.26 -26.98
CA ALA A 2 28.77 -36.32 -27.34
C ALA A 2 28.18 -34.90 -27.28
N ASN A 3 27.44 -34.50 -28.31
CA ASN A 3 26.80 -33.20 -28.36
C ASN A 3 25.67 -33.20 -27.30
N LEU A 4 25.91 -32.61 -26.13
CA LEU A 4 24.93 -32.55 -25.04
C LEU A 4 23.81 -31.57 -25.41
N GLU A 5 22.70 -32.09 -25.91
CA GLU A 5 21.53 -31.32 -26.35
C GLU A 5 20.38 -31.44 -25.35
N HIS A 6 20.50 -30.76 -24.21
CA HIS A 6 19.47 -30.70 -23.17
C HIS A 6 18.16 -30.08 -23.67
N THR A 7 18.23 -29.10 -24.58
CA THR A 7 17.05 -28.42 -25.14
C THR A 7 16.18 -29.33 -26.00
N LYS A 8 16.78 -30.34 -26.66
CA LYS A 8 16.08 -31.34 -27.48
C LYS A 8 15.74 -32.62 -26.71
N LYS A 9 16.19 -32.73 -25.45
CA LYS A 9 15.92 -33.89 -24.62
C LYS A 9 14.42 -34.02 -24.37
N THR A 10 13.92 -35.25 -24.49
CA THR A 10 12.53 -35.60 -24.20
C THR A 10 12.47 -36.79 -23.25
N TYR A 11 11.44 -36.86 -22.42
CA TYR A 11 11.14 -38.00 -21.57
C TYR A 11 9.94 -38.77 -22.12
N THR A 12 9.99 -40.10 -22.07
CA THR A 12 8.88 -40.95 -22.51
C THR A 12 7.93 -41.15 -21.34
N LEU A 13 6.66 -40.82 -21.52
CA LEU A 13 5.60 -41.01 -20.54
C LEU A 13 5.11 -42.47 -20.54
N ASN A 14 4.36 -42.87 -19.52
CA ASN A 14 3.71 -44.20 -19.47
C ASN A 14 2.71 -44.45 -20.61
N THR A 15 2.28 -43.40 -21.30
CA THR A 15 1.43 -43.45 -22.51
C THR A 15 2.23 -43.68 -23.79
N GLY A 16 3.57 -43.58 -23.76
CA GLY A 16 4.44 -43.62 -24.93
C GLY A 16 4.72 -42.26 -25.56
N ASP A 17 3.95 -41.23 -25.21
CA ASP A 17 4.17 -39.86 -25.68
C ASP A 17 5.47 -39.27 -25.10
N LYS A 18 6.07 -38.33 -25.83
CA LYS A 18 7.35 -37.70 -25.48
C LYS A 18 7.17 -36.26 -25.02
N ILE A 19 7.44 -35.99 -23.74
CA ILE A 19 7.40 -34.64 -23.17
C ILE A 19 8.78 -33.97 -23.27
N PRO A 20 8.88 -32.72 -23.74
CA PRO A 20 10.15 -31.99 -23.73
C PRO A 20 10.69 -31.73 -22.32
N ALA A 21 12.01 -31.82 -22.16
CA ALA A 21 12.68 -31.66 -20.88
C ALA A 21 12.66 -30.21 -20.37
N ILE A 22 12.56 -29.23 -21.27
CA ILE A 22 12.46 -27.80 -20.91
C ILE A 22 11.22 -27.18 -21.55
N GLY A 23 10.49 -26.41 -20.76
CA GLY A 23 9.32 -25.65 -21.21
C GLY A 23 9.27 -24.24 -20.63
N LEU A 24 8.28 -23.45 -21.08
CA LEU A 24 8.00 -22.12 -20.56
C LEU A 24 6.79 -22.15 -19.63
N GLY A 25 6.96 -21.69 -18.38
CA GLY A 25 5.84 -21.46 -17.46
C GLY A 25 5.25 -20.06 -17.62
N THR A 26 3.92 -19.94 -17.60
CA THR A 26 3.19 -18.69 -17.93
C THR A 26 2.52 -17.98 -16.74
N TRP A 27 2.66 -18.54 -15.53
CA TRP A 27 2.02 -18.04 -14.30
C TRP A 27 2.35 -16.58 -13.98
N GLN A 28 1.36 -15.79 -13.55
CA GLN A 28 1.51 -14.38 -13.12
C GLN A 28 2.24 -13.47 -14.12
N SER A 29 1.88 -13.60 -15.40
CA SER A 29 2.27 -12.64 -16.43
C SER A 29 1.22 -11.52 -16.48
N LYS A 30 1.63 -10.27 -16.66
CA LYS A 30 0.65 -9.18 -16.87
C LYS A 30 -0.01 -9.34 -18.24
N PRO A 31 -1.18 -8.72 -18.46
CA PRO A 31 -1.81 -8.70 -19.77
C PRO A 31 -0.83 -8.25 -20.87
N ASN A 32 -0.86 -8.91 -22.01
CA ASN A 32 0.04 -8.79 -23.17
C ASN A 32 1.51 -9.23 -22.97
N GLU A 33 2.02 -9.33 -21.74
CA GLU A 33 3.41 -9.79 -21.51
C GLU A 33 3.55 -11.30 -21.84
N VAL A 34 2.51 -12.10 -21.58
CA VAL A 34 2.56 -13.55 -21.80
C VAL A 34 2.55 -13.92 -23.29
N ARG A 35 1.80 -13.15 -24.12
CA ARG A 35 1.74 -13.38 -25.57
C ARG A 35 3.13 -13.29 -26.18
N GLU A 36 3.84 -12.19 -25.90
CA GLU A 36 5.19 -11.98 -26.38
C GLU A 36 6.17 -12.99 -25.77
N ALA A 37 6.01 -13.38 -24.50
CA ALA A 37 6.86 -14.40 -23.88
C ALA A 37 6.74 -15.75 -24.59
N VAL A 38 5.52 -16.21 -24.85
CA VAL A 38 5.25 -17.47 -25.55
C VAL A 38 5.79 -17.43 -26.97
N LYS A 39 5.49 -16.36 -27.72
CA LYS A 39 6.01 -16.16 -29.08
C LYS A 39 7.54 -16.22 -29.10
N ASN A 40 8.20 -15.45 -28.23
CA ASN A 40 9.67 -15.40 -28.16
C ASN A 40 10.28 -16.76 -27.77
N ALA A 41 9.66 -17.50 -26.85
CA ALA A 41 10.13 -18.83 -26.47
C ALA A 41 10.04 -19.82 -27.64
N LEU A 42 8.91 -19.86 -28.34
CA LEU A 42 8.73 -20.75 -29.50
C LEU A 42 9.71 -20.42 -30.63
N LEU A 43 9.96 -19.13 -30.89
CA LEU A 43 10.96 -18.67 -31.86
C LEU A 43 12.40 -19.00 -31.45
N LYS A 44 12.70 -19.00 -30.14
CA LYS A 44 14.03 -19.41 -29.63
C LYS A 44 14.26 -20.91 -29.76
N GLY A 45 13.20 -21.72 -29.78
CA GLY A 45 13.26 -23.17 -29.95
C GLY A 45 12.52 -23.98 -28.89
N TYR A 46 11.87 -23.34 -27.90
CA TYR A 46 11.01 -24.07 -26.97
C TYR A 46 9.91 -24.81 -27.73
N ARG A 47 9.55 -26.00 -27.23
CA ARG A 47 8.43 -26.82 -27.73
C ARG A 47 7.52 -27.32 -26.62
N HIS A 48 7.60 -26.74 -25.42
CA HIS A 48 6.73 -27.05 -24.31
C HIS A 48 6.25 -25.75 -23.66
N ILE A 49 4.94 -25.52 -23.67
CA ILE A 49 4.28 -24.38 -23.04
C ILE A 49 3.37 -24.88 -21.91
N ASP A 50 3.60 -24.37 -20.70
CA ASP A 50 2.80 -24.69 -19.52
C ASP A 50 1.93 -23.48 -19.11
N THR A 51 0.62 -23.70 -19.06
CA THR A 51 -0.40 -22.74 -18.63
C THR A 51 -1.41 -23.39 -17.69
N ALA A 52 -2.45 -22.67 -17.28
CA ALA A 52 -3.57 -23.18 -16.50
C ALA A 52 -4.79 -22.25 -16.63
N LEU A 53 -5.99 -22.83 -16.54
CA LEU A 53 -7.25 -22.07 -16.52
C LEU A 53 -7.27 -21.03 -15.39
N ALA A 54 -6.73 -21.39 -14.23
CA ALA A 54 -6.64 -20.53 -13.06
C ALA A 54 -5.78 -19.26 -13.27
N TYR A 55 -4.94 -19.22 -14.31
CA TYR A 55 -4.06 -18.06 -14.57
C TYR A 55 -4.81 -16.94 -15.28
N GLY A 56 -5.94 -17.23 -15.92
CA GLY A 56 -6.76 -16.24 -16.62
C GLY A 56 -6.07 -15.59 -17.82
N ASN A 57 -5.09 -16.26 -18.42
CA ASN A 57 -4.28 -15.73 -19.52
C ASN A 57 -4.15 -16.71 -20.70
N GLU A 58 -4.95 -17.79 -20.74
CA GLU A 58 -4.92 -18.80 -21.81
C GLU A 58 -5.19 -18.20 -23.19
N ALA A 59 -6.07 -17.20 -23.30
CA ALA A 59 -6.31 -16.49 -24.56
C ALA A 59 -5.06 -15.81 -25.14
N GLU A 60 -4.27 -15.18 -24.28
CA GLU A 60 -3.03 -14.52 -24.71
C GLU A 60 -1.93 -15.55 -25.01
N VAL A 61 -1.91 -16.69 -24.31
CA VAL A 61 -1.02 -17.82 -24.63
C VAL A 61 -1.35 -18.39 -26.01
N GLY A 62 -2.63 -18.62 -26.30
CA GLY A 62 -3.12 -19.07 -27.59
C GLY A 62 -2.72 -18.13 -28.73
N GLN A 63 -2.90 -16.83 -28.53
CA GLN A 63 -2.45 -15.82 -29.48
C GLN A 63 -0.92 -15.86 -29.68
N GLY A 64 -0.14 -16.03 -28.60
CA GLY A 64 1.33 -16.13 -28.69
C GLY A 64 1.80 -17.37 -29.46
N ILE A 65 1.09 -18.49 -29.32
CA ILE A 65 1.31 -19.71 -30.11
C ILE A 65 1.06 -19.41 -31.59
N LYS A 66 -0.10 -18.84 -31.91
CA LYS A 66 -0.48 -18.49 -33.28
C LYS A 66 0.51 -17.50 -33.92
N ASP A 67 0.92 -16.47 -33.19
CA ASP A 67 1.85 -15.44 -33.65
C ASP A 67 3.28 -15.94 -33.83
N SER A 68 3.63 -17.11 -33.26
CA SER A 68 4.95 -17.73 -33.44
C SER A 68 5.13 -18.37 -34.82
N GLY A 69 4.03 -18.75 -35.47
CA GLY A 69 4.04 -19.49 -36.73
C GLY A 69 4.54 -20.94 -36.62
N VAL A 70 4.85 -21.44 -35.43
CA VAL A 70 5.28 -22.84 -35.21
C VAL A 70 4.06 -23.76 -35.34
N PRO A 71 4.14 -24.88 -36.10
CA PRO A 71 3.03 -25.83 -36.24
C PRO A 71 2.54 -26.36 -34.89
N ARG A 72 1.21 -26.50 -34.74
CA ARG A 72 0.59 -26.92 -33.47
C ARG A 72 1.12 -28.28 -33.01
N GLU A 73 1.30 -29.21 -33.92
CA GLU A 73 1.77 -30.58 -33.70
C GLU A 73 3.21 -30.66 -33.18
N GLU A 74 4.02 -29.62 -33.34
CA GLU A 74 5.37 -29.55 -32.76
C GLU A 74 5.36 -29.08 -31.30
N ILE A 75 4.26 -28.46 -30.84
CA ILE A 75 4.20 -27.80 -29.53
C ILE A 75 3.50 -28.70 -28.54
N TRP A 76 4.19 -29.06 -27.46
CA TRP A 76 3.59 -29.65 -26.28
C TRP A 76 2.88 -28.59 -25.44
N ILE A 77 1.56 -28.63 -25.38
CA ILE A 77 0.74 -27.71 -24.56
C ILE A 77 0.25 -28.44 -23.31
N THR A 78 0.61 -27.91 -22.15
CA THR A 78 0.10 -28.33 -20.84
C THR A 78 -0.86 -27.27 -20.30
N THR A 79 -2.09 -27.65 -19.96
CA THR A 79 -2.99 -26.81 -19.16
C THR A 79 -3.59 -27.59 -17.99
N LYS A 80 -4.32 -26.91 -17.09
CA LYS A 80 -4.73 -27.45 -15.79
C LYS A 80 -6.15 -27.04 -15.44
N LEU A 81 -6.92 -28.00 -14.95
CA LEU A 81 -8.25 -27.80 -14.37
C LEU A 81 -8.13 -27.02 -13.06
N ASP A 82 -8.81 -25.88 -12.96
CA ASP A 82 -8.86 -25.08 -11.72
C ASP A 82 -9.68 -25.78 -10.63
N ASN A 83 -9.33 -25.50 -9.37
CA ASN A 83 -9.96 -26.11 -8.18
C ASN A 83 -11.48 -25.89 -8.13
N THR A 84 -11.98 -24.76 -8.65
CA THR A 84 -13.42 -24.45 -8.68
C THR A 84 -14.18 -25.23 -9.76
N TRP A 85 -13.47 -25.89 -10.68
CA TRP A 85 -14.03 -26.62 -11.82
C TRP A 85 -13.97 -28.14 -11.67
N HIS A 86 -13.59 -28.66 -10.50
CA HIS A 86 -13.44 -30.11 -10.27
C HIS A 86 -14.68 -30.96 -10.61
N HIS A 87 -15.88 -30.39 -10.49
CA HIS A 87 -17.16 -31.05 -10.82
C HIS A 87 -17.63 -30.80 -12.26
N ARG A 88 -16.89 -30.00 -13.05
CA ARG A 88 -17.20 -29.57 -14.42
C ARG A 88 -15.99 -29.77 -15.34
N VAL A 89 -15.40 -30.96 -15.28
CA VAL A 89 -14.14 -31.30 -15.98
C VAL A 89 -14.24 -31.07 -17.49
N THR A 90 -15.30 -31.56 -18.14
CA THR A 90 -15.52 -31.41 -19.59
C THR A 90 -15.64 -29.94 -20.00
N GLU A 91 -16.39 -29.15 -19.23
CA GLU A 91 -16.56 -27.72 -19.51
C GLU A 91 -15.26 -26.94 -19.27
N GLY A 92 -14.48 -27.36 -18.27
CA GLY A 92 -13.16 -26.78 -17.97
C GLY A 92 -12.20 -26.93 -19.13
N ILE A 93 -12.08 -28.15 -19.70
CA ILE A 93 -11.21 -28.34 -20.86
C ILE A 93 -11.74 -27.63 -22.12
N GLU A 94 -13.05 -27.61 -22.34
CA GLU A 94 -13.65 -26.89 -23.47
C GLU A 94 -13.40 -25.38 -23.39
N SER A 95 -13.47 -24.80 -22.19
CA SER A 95 -13.10 -23.40 -21.97
C SER A 95 -11.63 -23.15 -22.29
N SER A 96 -10.72 -24.00 -21.79
CA SER A 96 -9.28 -23.85 -22.07
C SER A 96 -8.96 -24.00 -23.56
N LEU A 97 -9.55 -24.96 -24.27
CA LEU A 97 -9.34 -25.15 -25.71
C LEU A 97 -9.83 -23.93 -26.51
N LYS A 98 -11.00 -23.40 -26.15
CA LYS A 98 -11.56 -22.21 -26.77
C LYS A 98 -10.65 -21.00 -26.56
N ASP A 99 -10.18 -20.77 -25.33
CA ASP A 99 -9.32 -19.63 -25.02
C ASP A 99 -7.97 -19.79 -25.73
N LEU A 100 -7.34 -20.97 -25.67
CA LEU A 100 -6.09 -21.25 -26.38
C LEU A 100 -6.24 -21.22 -27.91
N GLY A 101 -7.45 -21.39 -28.44
CA GLY A 101 -7.71 -21.45 -29.88
C GLY A 101 -7.08 -22.69 -30.53
N VAL A 102 -7.11 -23.84 -29.84
CA VAL A 102 -6.55 -25.12 -30.32
C VAL A 102 -7.57 -26.25 -30.18
N ASP A 103 -7.47 -27.28 -31.02
CA ASP A 103 -8.42 -28.40 -31.02
C ASP A 103 -8.14 -29.45 -29.94
N TYR A 104 -6.88 -29.54 -29.50
CA TYR A 104 -6.44 -30.46 -28.45
C TYR A 104 -5.32 -29.88 -27.59
N VAL A 105 -5.11 -30.44 -26.40
CA VAL A 105 -3.92 -30.24 -25.56
C VAL A 105 -3.15 -31.55 -25.37
N ASP A 106 -1.85 -31.46 -25.20
CA ASP A 106 -0.98 -32.62 -25.05
C ASP A 106 -1.05 -33.19 -23.63
N LEU A 107 -1.23 -32.32 -22.63
CA LEU A 107 -1.36 -32.70 -21.23
C LEU A 107 -2.40 -31.85 -20.50
N TYR A 108 -3.35 -32.50 -19.83
CA TYR A 108 -4.31 -31.85 -18.94
C TYR A 108 -4.16 -32.33 -17.50
N LEU A 109 -3.92 -31.40 -16.58
CA LEU A 109 -3.62 -31.70 -15.18
C LEU A 109 -4.75 -31.32 -14.23
N VAL A 110 -5.01 -32.13 -13.20
CA VAL A 110 -5.71 -31.66 -12.00
C VAL A 110 -4.76 -30.74 -11.22
N HIS A 111 -5.07 -29.44 -11.13
CA HIS A 111 -4.10 -28.43 -10.65
C HIS A 111 -3.72 -28.59 -9.17
N TRP A 112 -4.69 -28.92 -8.30
CA TRP A 112 -4.47 -29.27 -6.90
C TRP A 112 -5.41 -30.42 -6.49
N PRO A 113 -5.03 -31.26 -5.50
CA PRO A 113 -5.89 -32.32 -4.95
C PRO A 113 -6.99 -31.75 -4.02
N SER A 114 -7.63 -30.65 -4.41
CA SER A 114 -8.59 -29.90 -3.60
C SER A 114 -9.70 -29.36 -4.47
N SER A 115 -10.88 -29.98 -4.36
CA SER A 115 -12.13 -29.42 -4.88
C SER A 115 -12.53 -28.20 -4.04
N THR A 116 -12.86 -27.11 -4.70
CA THR A 116 -13.21 -25.85 -4.04
C THR A 116 -14.58 -25.38 -4.54
N ASP A 117 -15.41 -24.85 -3.63
CA ASP A 117 -16.73 -24.31 -4.00
C ASP A 117 -16.57 -23.08 -4.92
N PRO A 118 -17.24 -23.03 -6.09
CA PRO A 118 -17.19 -21.89 -7.00
C PRO A 118 -17.66 -20.57 -6.38
N ASN A 119 -18.63 -20.64 -5.47
CA ASN A 119 -19.24 -19.49 -4.80
C ASN A 119 -18.46 -19.07 -3.55
N ASP A 120 -17.76 -20.02 -2.92
CA ASP A 120 -16.95 -19.77 -1.72
C ASP A 120 -15.61 -20.50 -1.78
N LYS A 121 -14.58 -19.79 -2.25
CA LYS A 121 -13.23 -20.36 -2.44
C LYS A 121 -12.54 -20.79 -1.14
N SER A 122 -13.13 -20.51 0.03
CA SER A 122 -12.63 -20.98 1.33
C SER A 122 -13.14 -22.36 1.73
N LYS A 123 -14.12 -22.90 1.01
CA LYS A 123 -14.76 -24.18 1.31
C LYS A 123 -14.43 -25.24 0.27
N HIS A 124 -14.36 -26.48 0.73
CA HIS A 124 -14.36 -27.63 -0.14
C HIS A 124 -15.77 -27.93 -0.64
N LEU A 125 -15.86 -28.53 -1.83
CA LEU A 125 -17.13 -29.10 -2.28
C LEU A 125 -17.48 -30.30 -1.39
N PRO A 126 -18.65 -30.31 -0.73
CA PRO A 126 -18.97 -31.30 0.30
C PRO A 126 -18.99 -32.74 -0.25
N ASP A 127 -19.50 -32.95 -1.46
CA ASP A 127 -19.71 -34.28 -2.04
C ASP A 127 -18.83 -34.58 -3.26
N TRP A 128 -17.75 -33.81 -3.45
CA TRP A 128 -16.88 -33.97 -4.60
C TRP A 128 -15.41 -33.94 -4.20
N ASP A 129 -14.67 -35.02 -4.44
CA ASP A 129 -13.23 -35.09 -4.18
C ASP A 129 -12.42 -35.25 -5.48
N PHE A 130 -11.09 -35.30 -5.34
CA PHE A 130 -10.21 -35.44 -6.50
C PHE A 130 -10.29 -36.81 -7.17
N ILE A 131 -10.83 -37.85 -6.52
CA ILE A 131 -11.04 -39.17 -7.13
C ILE A 131 -12.20 -39.10 -8.11
N LYS A 132 -13.33 -38.51 -7.70
CA LYS A 132 -14.46 -38.24 -8.62
C LYS A 132 -14.04 -37.35 -9.79
N THR A 133 -13.20 -36.36 -9.51
CA THR A 133 -12.59 -35.52 -10.57
C THR A 133 -11.76 -36.38 -11.54
N TRP A 134 -10.95 -37.30 -11.03
CA TRP A 134 -10.15 -38.21 -11.87
C TRP A 134 -11.00 -39.16 -12.71
N GLN A 135 -12.13 -39.66 -12.18
CA GLN A 135 -13.09 -40.46 -12.96
C GLN A 135 -13.56 -39.73 -14.23
N GLU A 136 -13.82 -38.42 -14.15
CA GLU A 136 -14.17 -37.60 -15.31
C GLU A 136 -12.95 -37.30 -16.20
N MET A 137 -11.78 -37.00 -15.63
CA MET A 137 -10.54 -36.78 -16.38
C MET A 137 -10.19 -37.98 -17.27
N GLN A 138 -10.40 -39.20 -16.78
CA GLN A 138 -10.12 -40.45 -17.50
C GLN A 138 -10.95 -40.64 -18.77
N LYS A 139 -12.08 -39.93 -18.92
CA LYS A 139 -12.93 -39.99 -20.11
C LYS A 139 -12.39 -39.10 -21.25
N LEU A 140 -11.58 -38.09 -20.92
CA LEU A 140 -11.13 -37.07 -21.87
C LEU A 140 -10.24 -37.63 -23.00
N PRO A 141 -9.30 -38.57 -22.77
CA PRO A 141 -8.47 -39.09 -23.85
C PRO A 141 -9.26 -39.68 -25.02
N ALA A 142 -10.37 -40.37 -24.74
CA ALA A 142 -11.23 -40.97 -25.76
C ALA A 142 -11.91 -39.92 -26.67
N THR A 143 -11.98 -38.66 -26.25
CA THR A 143 -12.58 -37.58 -27.05
C THR A 143 -11.62 -36.98 -28.08
N GLY A 144 -10.32 -37.30 -28.01
CA GLY A 144 -9.27 -36.69 -28.84
C GLY A 144 -8.89 -35.26 -28.45
N LYS A 145 -9.64 -34.61 -27.55
CA LYS A 145 -9.37 -33.24 -27.07
C LYS A 145 -8.16 -33.14 -26.12
N VAL A 146 -7.78 -34.26 -25.49
CA VAL A 146 -6.66 -34.34 -24.54
C VAL A 146 -5.87 -35.60 -24.87
N ARG A 147 -4.55 -35.50 -25.06
CA ARG A 147 -3.72 -36.69 -25.32
C ARG A 147 -3.36 -37.42 -24.02
N ASN A 148 -2.87 -36.67 -23.04
CA ASN A 148 -2.43 -37.20 -21.75
C ASN A 148 -3.15 -36.50 -20.60
N ILE A 149 -3.42 -37.25 -19.53
CA ILE A 149 -3.95 -36.71 -18.28
C ILE A 149 -2.94 -36.92 -17.14
N GLY A 150 -2.90 -35.96 -16.23
CA GLY A 150 -2.00 -36.01 -15.09
C GLY A 150 -2.52 -35.21 -13.90
N VAL A 151 -1.67 -35.07 -12.91
CA VAL A 151 -1.97 -34.35 -11.66
C VAL A 151 -0.89 -33.32 -11.37
N SER A 152 -1.20 -32.37 -10.50
CA SER A 152 -0.26 -31.37 -10.00
C SER A 152 -0.42 -31.22 -8.50
N ASN A 153 0.70 -31.10 -7.78
CA ASN A 153 0.75 -30.96 -6.33
C ASN A 153 0.22 -32.17 -5.54
N PHE A 154 0.24 -33.37 -6.12
CA PHE A 154 -0.13 -34.60 -5.41
C PHE A 154 1.08 -35.15 -4.66
N GLY A 155 0.97 -35.21 -3.33
CA GLY A 155 1.92 -35.94 -2.47
C GLY A 155 1.65 -37.45 -2.47
N ILE A 156 2.55 -38.23 -1.87
CA ILE A 156 2.50 -39.71 -1.84
C ILE A 156 1.13 -40.21 -1.37
N LYS A 157 0.62 -39.71 -0.24
CA LYS A 157 -0.69 -40.12 0.31
C LYS A 157 -1.85 -39.89 -0.67
N ASN A 158 -1.83 -38.79 -1.41
CA ASN A 158 -2.89 -38.48 -2.38
C ASN A 158 -2.78 -39.37 -3.61
N LEU A 159 -1.56 -39.66 -4.07
CA LEU A 159 -1.31 -40.61 -5.17
C LEU A 159 -1.70 -42.03 -4.77
N GLU A 160 -1.35 -42.48 -3.57
CA GLU A 160 -1.77 -43.79 -3.04
C GLU A 160 -3.29 -43.88 -2.96
N LYS A 161 -3.96 -42.85 -2.40
CA LYS A 161 -5.43 -42.80 -2.36
C LYS A 161 -6.03 -42.88 -3.77
N LEU A 162 -5.45 -42.17 -4.74
CA LEU A 162 -5.92 -42.17 -6.13
C LEU A 162 -5.71 -43.53 -6.80
N LEU A 163 -4.51 -44.09 -6.71
CA LEU A 163 -4.12 -45.32 -7.41
C LEU A 163 -4.75 -46.58 -6.78
N ASN A 164 -5.05 -46.56 -5.48
CA ASN A 164 -5.70 -47.67 -4.79
C ASN A 164 -7.23 -47.67 -4.97
N ASP A 165 -7.81 -46.58 -5.49
CA ASP A 165 -9.25 -46.53 -5.75
C ASP A 165 -9.63 -47.41 -6.95
N PRO A 166 -10.65 -48.27 -6.84
CA PRO A 166 -11.02 -49.21 -7.91
C PRO A 166 -11.51 -48.54 -9.19
N SER A 167 -11.94 -47.27 -9.12
CA SER A 167 -12.37 -46.49 -10.29
C SER A 167 -11.20 -45.94 -11.11
N THR A 168 -9.98 -45.95 -10.57
CA THR A 168 -8.77 -45.51 -11.29
C THR A 168 -8.29 -46.61 -12.22
N LYS A 169 -8.46 -46.39 -13.53
CA LYS A 169 -8.02 -47.28 -14.61
C LYS A 169 -6.77 -46.75 -15.32
N ILE A 170 -6.62 -45.43 -15.39
CA ILE A 170 -5.49 -44.76 -16.01
C ILE A 170 -4.59 -44.19 -14.91
N VAL A 171 -3.32 -44.60 -14.93
CA VAL A 171 -2.26 -44.03 -14.09
C VAL A 171 -1.90 -42.64 -14.61
N PRO A 172 -1.83 -41.59 -13.78
CA PRO A 172 -1.45 -40.25 -14.21
C PRO A 172 -0.13 -40.26 -14.98
N ALA A 173 -0.06 -39.64 -16.16
CA ALA A 173 1.16 -39.61 -16.96
C ALA A 173 2.24 -38.70 -16.35
N VAL A 174 1.80 -37.61 -15.72
CA VAL A 174 2.65 -36.59 -15.11
C VAL A 174 2.14 -36.22 -13.72
N ASN A 175 3.06 -36.00 -12.78
CA ASN A 175 2.83 -35.27 -11.54
C ASN A 175 3.70 -34.00 -11.55
N GLN A 176 3.07 -32.85 -11.75
CA GLN A 176 3.76 -31.55 -11.74
C GLN A 176 3.89 -31.04 -10.30
N ILE A 177 5.12 -30.84 -9.82
CA ILE A 177 5.41 -30.49 -8.42
C ILE A 177 6.52 -29.44 -8.32
N GLU A 178 6.59 -28.77 -7.17
CA GLU A 178 7.66 -27.81 -6.89
C GLU A 178 8.99 -28.56 -6.69
N LEU A 179 9.95 -28.32 -7.58
CA LEU A 179 11.26 -28.99 -7.53
C LEU A 179 12.38 -27.98 -7.80
N HIS A 180 13.25 -27.81 -6.82
CA HIS A 180 14.50 -27.05 -6.90
C HIS A 180 15.45 -27.57 -5.80
N PRO A 181 16.75 -27.21 -5.77
CA PRO A 181 17.69 -27.73 -4.78
C PRO A 181 17.26 -27.56 -3.31
N ASN A 182 16.57 -26.47 -2.97
CA ASN A 182 16.03 -26.28 -1.60
C ASN A 182 14.68 -27.01 -1.33
N ASN A 183 14.12 -27.69 -2.32
CA ASN A 183 12.93 -28.56 -2.22
C ASN A 183 13.02 -29.72 -3.23
N PRO A 184 13.98 -30.66 -3.07
CA PRO A 184 14.26 -31.69 -4.07
C PRO A 184 13.25 -32.87 -4.02
N SER A 185 12.45 -32.97 -2.94
CA SER A 185 11.39 -33.97 -2.75
C SER A 185 11.74 -35.41 -3.19
N PRO A 186 12.90 -35.97 -2.77
CA PRO A 186 13.44 -37.21 -3.34
C PRO A 186 12.52 -38.42 -3.16
N LYS A 187 11.82 -38.52 -2.03
CA LYS A 187 10.85 -39.60 -1.77
C LYS A 187 9.67 -39.56 -2.73
N LEU A 188 9.14 -38.37 -3.02
CA LEU A 188 7.99 -38.20 -3.91
C LEU A 188 8.38 -38.47 -5.36
N VAL A 189 9.55 -37.99 -5.79
CA VAL A 189 10.06 -38.25 -7.14
C VAL A 189 10.31 -39.75 -7.34
N ALA A 190 10.99 -40.41 -6.39
CA ALA A 190 11.21 -41.86 -6.45
C ALA A 190 9.88 -42.65 -6.50
N TYR A 191 8.89 -42.23 -5.71
CA TYR A 191 7.55 -42.80 -5.75
C TYR A 191 6.87 -42.62 -7.11
N ASN A 192 6.87 -41.41 -7.66
CA ASN A 192 6.36 -41.13 -9.01
C ASN A 192 7.02 -42.07 -10.05
N SER A 193 8.37 -42.14 -10.05
CA SER A 193 9.12 -43.01 -10.96
C SER A 193 8.75 -44.48 -10.82
N SER A 194 8.61 -44.99 -9.60
CA SER A 194 8.20 -46.39 -9.34
C SER A 194 6.81 -46.74 -9.86
N LYS A 195 5.95 -45.73 -10.07
CA LYS A 195 4.59 -45.88 -10.62
C LYS A 195 4.52 -45.53 -12.10
N GLY A 196 5.65 -45.24 -12.75
CA GLY A 196 5.71 -44.79 -14.14
C GLY A 196 5.16 -43.38 -14.37
N ILE A 197 5.06 -42.56 -13.31
CA ILE A 197 4.57 -41.18 -13.37
C ILE A 197 5.77 -40.25 -13.58
N HIS A 198 5.76 -39.47 -14.66
CA HIS A 198 6.83 -38.49 -14.90
C HIS A 198 6.70 -37.28 -13.97
N SER A 199 7.83 -36.76 -13.48
CA SER A 199 7.82 -35.53 -12.66
C SER A 199 8.11 -34.32 -13.55
N THR A 200 7.35 -33.23 -13.34
CA THR A 200 7.67 -31.92 -13.95
C THR A 200 7.86 -30.90 -12.84
N GLY A 201 9.03 -30.26 -12.82
CA GLY A 201 9.44 -29.27 -11.82
C GLY A 201 9.00 -27.86 -12.19
N TYR A 202 7.96 -27.34 -11.51
CA TYR A 202 7.66 -25.91 -11.51
C TYR A 202 8.45 -25.19 -10.43
N SER A 203 8.56 -23.85 -10.53
CA SER A 203 9.40 -23.05 -9.65
C SER A 203 10.84 -23.57 -9.54
N CYS A 204 11.37 -24.16 -10.62
CA CYS A 204 12.73 -24.70 -10.69
C CYS A 204 13.83 -23.67 -10.36
N LEU A 205 13.49 -22.39 -10.46
CA LEU A 205 14.32 -21.24 -10.14
C LEU A 205 14.08 -20.66 -8.73
N GLY A 206 13.26 -21.31 -7.90
CA GLY A 206 12.91 -20.90 -6.53
C GLY A 206 12.00 -19.67 -6.42
N SER A 207 11.43 -19.20 -7.53
CA SER A 207 10.56 -18.02 -7.66
C SER A 207 11.22 -16.69 -7.25
N THR A 208 10.43 -15.61 -7.21
CA THR A 208 10.91 -14.26 -6.88
C THR A 208 11.54 -14.23 -5.48
N ASN A 209 12.68 -13.56 -5.33
CA ASN A 209 13.42 -13.46 -4.06
C ASN A 209 13.76 -14.83 -3.46
N SER A 210 14.14 -15.80 -4.29
CA SER A 210 14.59 -17.10 -3.80
C SER A 210 15.91 -16.96 -3.01
N PRO A 211 16.05 -17.63 -1.86
CA PRO A 211 17.34 -17.74 -1.17
C PRO A 211 18.39 -18.49 -1.99
N LEU A 212 18.00 -19.27 -3.01
CA LEU A 212 18.93 -19.96 -3.92
C LEU A 212 19.97 -19.02 -4.52
N TYR A 213 19.56 -17.80 -4.90
CA TYR A 213 20.47 -16.82 -5.51
C TYR A 213 21.47 -16.20 -4.54
N LYS A 214 21.36 -16.50 -3.24
CA LYS A 214 22.31 -16.09 -2.20
C LYS A 214 23.20 -17.25 -1.73
N ASP A 215 22.93 -18.48 -2.19
CA ASP A 215 23.69 -19.64 -1.77
C ASP A 215 25.09 -19.63 -2.39
N PRO A 216 26.17 -19.65 -1.58
CA PRO A 216 27.53 -19.56 -2.09
C PRO A 216 27.92 -20.76 -2.96
N THR A 217 27.36 -21.95 -2.70
CA THR A 217 27.63 -23.17 -3.47
C THR A 217 27.12 -23.01 -4.90
N LEU A 218 25.89 -22.51 -5.06
CA LEU A 218 25.31 -22.27 -6.38
C LEU A 218 26.09 -21.20 -7.15
N LEU A 219 26.48 -20.11 -6.50
CA LEU A 219 27.23 -19.02 -7.12
C LEU A 219 28.62 -19.46 -7.58
N GLN A 220 29.37 -20.16 -6.72
CA GLN A 220 30.69 -20.71 -7.06
C GLN A 220 30.60 -21.74 -8.19
N LEU A 221 29.57 -22.59 -8.19
CA LEU A 221 29.37 -23.56 -9.25
C LEU A 221 29.03 -22.90 -10.59
N ALA A 222 28.19 -21.87 -10.57
CA ALA A 222 27.86 -21.08 -11.75
C ALA A 222 29.10 -20.40 -12.33
N GLU A 223 29.93 -19.78 -11.48
CA GLU A 223 31.20 -19.18 -11.86
C GLU A 223 32.17 -20.20 -12.46
N LYS A 224 32.37 -21.35 -11.80
CA LYS A 224 33.24 -22.45 -12.27
C LYS A 224 32.82 -22.96 -13.66
N LYS A 225 31.52 -22.97 -13.95
CA LYS A 225 30.99 -23.41 -15.26
C LYS A 225 30.96 -22.30 -16.30
N GLY A 226 31.19 -21.04 -15.93
CA GLY A 226 30.98 -19.88 -16.81
C GLY A 226 29.52 -19.75 -17.22
N LYS A 227 28.58 -20.08 -16.33
CA LYS A 227 27.13 -20.08 -16.58
C LYS A 227 26.40 -19.26 -15.54
N THR A 228 25.14 -18.96 -15.81
CA THR A 228 24.28 -18.27 -14.82
C THR A 228 23.76 -19.26 -13.77
N PRO A 229 23.47 -18.81 -12.54
CA PRO A 229 22.81 -19.65 -11.53
C PRO A 229 21.52 -20.30 -12.04
N GLN A 230 20.75 -19.59 -12.86
CA GLN A 230 19.51 -20.10 -13.46
C GLN A 230 19.78 -21.30 -14.36
N GLN A 231 20.78 -21.21 -15.24
CA GLN A 231 21.18 -22.30 -16.13
C GLN A 231 21.63 -23.54 -15.34
N VAL A 232 22.40 -23.36 -14.26
CA VAL A 232 22.79 -24.45 -13.35
C VAL A 232 21.59 -25.14 -12.73
N LEU A 233 20.60 -24.39 -12.24
CA LEU A 233 19.38 -24.96 -11.66
C LEU A 233 18.54 -25.74 -12.67
N LEU A 234 18.49 -25.27 -13.92
CA LEU A 234 17.76 -25.95 -15.00
C LEU A 234 18.43 -27.26 -15.41
N VAL A 235 19.75 -27.24 -15.63
CA VAL A 235 20.53 -28.43 -15.97
C VAL A 235 20.47 -29.45 -14.84
N TRP A 236 20.60 -29.02 -13.58
CA TRP A 236 20.41 -29.89 -12.42
C TRP A 236 19.10 -30.65 -12.52
N GLY A 237 17.99 -29.95 -12.78
CA GLY A 237 16.69 -30.62 -12.91
C GLY A 237 16.60 -31.61 -14.07
N ILE A 238 17.15 -31.25 -15.22
CA ILE A 238 17.18 -32.11 -16.41
C ILE A 238 18.08 -33.35 -16.19
N GLN A 239 19.18 -33.24 -15.46
CA GLN A 239 20.01 -34.39 -15.11
C GLN A 239 19.36 -35.31 -14.10
N LYS A 240 18.54 -34.77 -13.18
CA LYS A 240 17.72 -35.57 -12.25
C LYS A 240 16.60 -36.34 -12.96
N GLY A 241 16.34 -36.07 -14.24
CA GLY A 241 15.42 -36.85 -15.08
C GLY A 241 13.99 -36.34 -15.09
N TRP A 242 13.73 -35.10 -14.64
CA TRP A 242 12.42 -34.47 -14.75
C TRP A 242 12.42 -33.33 -15.78
N SER A 243 11.22 -32.96 -16.25
CA SER A 243 11.05 -31.75 -17.07
C SER A 243 11.08 -30.50 -16.18
N VAL A 244 11.61 -29.38 -16.68
CA VAL A 244 11.66 -28.09 -15.98
C VAL A 244 10.92 -27.02 -16.76
N ILE A 245 10.12 -26.19 -16.07
CA ILE A 245 9.30 -25.15 -16.70
C ILE A 245 9.56 -23.76 -16.09
N PRO A 246 10.75 -23.16 -16.32
CA PRO A 246 11.05 -21.82 -15.83
C PRO A 246 10.04 -20.79 -16.35
N LYS A 247 9.57 -19.94 -15.45
CA LYS A 247 8.71 -18.80 -15.78
C LYS A 247 9.55 -17.57 -16.11
N SER A 248 9.31 -16.97 -17.28
CA SER A 248 9.86 -15.66 -17.64
C SER A 248 8.96 -14.95 -18.65
N VAL A 249 8.90 -13.62 -18.56
CA VAL A 249 8.31 -12.74 -19.59
C VAL A 249 9.36 -11.86 -20.28
N SER A 250 10.61 -11.94 -19.81
CA SER A 250 11.73 -11.17 -20.33
C SER A 250 12.43 -11.96 -21.40
N LYS A 251 12.49 -11.42 -22.62
CA LYS A 251 13.11 -12.08 -23.78
C LYS A 251 14.56 -12.53 -23.49
N SER A 252 15.39 -11.66 -22.93
CA SER A 252 16.78 -12.01 -22.60
C SER A 252 16.88 -13.18 -21.63
N ARG A 253 15.99 -13.27 -20.64
CA ARG A 253 15.94 -14.40 -19.70
C ARG A 253 15.41 -15.67 -20.35
N ILE A 254 14.45 -15.58 -21.26
CA ILE A 254 13.96 -16.73 -22.04
C ILE A 254 15.09 -17.28 -22.90
N ASP A 255 15.81 -16.40 -23.60
CA ASP A 255 16.95 -16.80 -24.44
C ASP A 255 18.06 -17.45 -23.61
N ALA A 256 18.45 -16.83 -22.49
CA ALA A 256 19.49 -17.35 -21.59
C ALA A 256 19.09 -18.69 -20.93
N ASN A 257 17.83 -18.87 -20.55
CA ASN A 257 17.33 -20.13 -19.97
C ASN A 257 17.38 -21.29 -20.97
N PHE A 258 17.37 -21.01 -22.27
CA PHE A 258 17.47 -22.03 -23.32
C PHE A 258 18.93 -22.32 -23.72
N GLU A 259 19.89 -21.49 -23.30
CA GLU A 259 21.32 -21.66 -23.60
C GLU A 259 22.01 -22.62 -22.61
N ILE A 260 21.44 -23.82 -22.49
CA ILE A 260 21.88 -24.87 -21.55
C ILE A 260 22.61 -26.03 -22.23
N ASP A 261 22.71 -26.04 -23.57
CA ASP A 261 23.40 -27.10 -24.32
C ASP A 261 24.92 -26.99 -24.27
N GLY A 262 25.60 -28.10 -24.53
CA GLY A 262 27.06 -28.18 -24.67
C GLY A 262 27.84 -28.30 -23.36
N TRP A 263 27.17 -28.44 -22.22
CA TRP A 263 27.80 -28.64 -20.91
C TRP A 263 26.88 -29.41 -19.96
N ASP A 264 27.45 -29.92 -18.86
CA ASP A 264 26.70 -30.65 -17.84
C ASP A 264 27.30 -30.44 -16.44
N LEU A 265 26.59 -30.84 -15.39
CA LEU A 265 27.15 -30.93 -14.04
C LEU A 265 27.73 -32.32 -13.80
N SER A 266 28.85 -32.40 -13.08
CA SER A 266 29.40 -33.68 -12.65
C SER A 266 28.52 -34.31 -11.57
N ALA A 267 28.68 -35.61 -11.32
CA ALA A 267 27.95 -36.29 -10.25
C ALA A 267 28.20 -35.64 -8.87
N GLU A 268 29.43 -35.17 -8.62
CA GLU A 268 29.78 -34.45 -7.40
C GLU A 268 29.07 -33.11 -7.31
N GLU A 269 28.97 -32.37 -8.41
CA GLU A 269 28.30 -31.06 -8.47
C GLU A 269 26.78 -31.20 -8.29
N VAL A 270 26.17 -32.23 -8.88
CA VAL A 270 24.76 -32.58 -8.63
C VAL A 270 24.55 -32.93 -7.15
N ASN A 271 25.44 -33.72 -6.56
CA ASN A 271 25.38 -34.07 -5.14
C ASN A 271 25.57 -32.84 -4.23
N GLN A 272 26.40 -31.86 -4.61
CA GLN A 272 26.53 -30.61 -3.87
C GLN A 272 25.20 -29.84 -3.83
N LEU A 273 24.50 -29.74 -4.96
CA LEU A 273 23.19 -29.09 -5.05
C LEU A 273 22.09 -29.86 -4.29
N ASP A 274 22.12 -31.19 -4.32
CA ASP A 274 21.17 -32.01 -3.55
C ASP A 274 21.31 -31.77 -2.02
N ASN A 275 22.52 -31.45 -1.57
CA ASN A 275 22.88 -31.28 -0.16
C ASN A 275 22.90 -29.82 0.32
N LEU A 276 22.31 -28.87 -0.41
CA LEU A 276 22.14 -27.50 0.11
C LEU A 276 21.41 -27.51 1.46
N LYS A 277 21.90 -26.72 2.42
CA LYS A 277 21.40 -26.74 3.80
C LYS A 277 20.00 -26.13 3.91
N ASP A 278 19.74 -25.07 3.15
CA ASP A 278 18.49 -24.35 3.21
C ASP A 278 17.37 -25.17 2.56
N ARG A 279 16.27 -25.33 3.30
CA ARG A 279 15.04 -25.95 2.80
C ARG A 279 13.92 -24.92 2.85
N PHE A 280 13.29 -24.67 1.71
CA PHE A 280 12.11 -23.80 1.65
C PHE A 280 11.17 -24.28 0.55
N LYS A 281 9.88 -24.07 0.75
CA LYS A 281 8.85 -24.38 -0.24
C LYS A 281 8.18 -23.07 -0.67
N VAL A 282 8.31 -22.71 -1.95
CA VAL A 282 7.71 -21.52 -2.57
C VAL A 282 6.22 -21.47 -2.30
N CYS A 283 5.51 -22.57 -2.51
CA CYS A 283 4.07 -22.65 -2.28
C CYS A 283 3.71 -22.47 -0.80
N ALA A 284 4.52 -22.98 0.13
CA ALA A 284 4.29 -22.75 1.57
C ALA A 284 4.47 -21.27 1.93
N ARG A 285 5.48 -20.59 1.36
CA ARG A 285 5.67 -19.15 1.53
C ARG A 285 4.48 -18.36 1.03
N PHE A 286 3.98 -18.65 -0.19
CA PHE A 286 2.79 -17.99 -0.73
C PHE A 286 1.52 -18.28 0.09
N ALA A 287 1.34 -19.52 0.57
CA ALA A 287 0.23 -19.88 1.44
C ALA A 287 0.29 -19.12 2.76
N TYR A 288 1.49 -19.01 3.36
CA TYR A 288 1.71 -18.22 4.57
C TYR A 288 1.43 -16.73 4.32
N GLU A 289 1.96 -16.12 3.26
CA GLU A 289 1.69 -14.73 2.91
C GLU A 289 0.20 -14.47 2.69
N LYS A 290 -0.51 -15.37 1.98
CA LYS A 290 -1.97 -15.27 1.79
C LYS A 290 -2.72 -15.46 3.09
N ALA A 291 -2.34 -16.42 3.93
CA ALA A 291 -2.96 -16.66 5.23
C ALA A 291 -2.75 -15.46 6.15
N CYS A 292 -1.53 -14.92 6.23
CA CYS A 292 -1.23 -13.69 6.94
C CYS A 292 -2.03 -12.50 6.41
N LYS A 293 -2.18 -12.37 5.09
CA LYS A 293 -3.03 -11.34 4.49
C LYS A 293 -4.50 -11.54 4.85
N ALA A 294 -5.02 -12.76 4.76
CA ALA A 294 -6.40 -13.10 5.11
C ALA A 294 -6.69 -12.89 6.61
N ILE A 295 -5.72 -13.22 7.47
CA ILE A 295 -5.76 -12.97 8.91
C ILE A 295 -5.72 -11.46 9.17
N ARG A 296 -4.81 -10.73 8.52
CA ARG A 296 -4.76 -9.24 8.58
C ARG A 296 -6.07 -8.59 8.15
N THR A 297 -6.76 -9.14 7.14
CA THR A 297 -8.09 -8.64 6.72
C THR A 297 -9.22 -9.04 7.65
N LYS A 298 -9.06 -10.09 8.48
CA LYS A 298 -10.06 -10.55 9.48
C LYS A 298 -9.89 -9.88 10.84
N PHE A 299 -8.69 -9.40 11.16
CA PHE A 299 -8.51 -8.43 12.22
C PHE A 299 -8.97 -7.06 11.71
N PRO A 300 -9.68 -6.24 12.53
CA PRO A 300 -9.82 -4.83 12.19
C PRO A 300 -8.42 -4.24 12.05
N GLU A 301 -8.04 -3.83 10.84
CA GLU A 301 -6.69 -3.33 10.57
C GLU A 301 -6.32 -2.26 11.62
N GLN A 302 -5.19 -2.47 12.29
CA GLN A 302 -4.39 -1.35 12.74
C GLN A 302 -4.08 -0.53 11.49
N VAL A 303 -4.54 0.72 11.50
CA VAL A 303 -4.33 1.70 10.44
C VAL A 303 -2.83 1.78 10.16
N GLN A 304 -2.38 1.25 9.02
CA GLN A 304 -1.11 1.61 8.42
C GLN A 304 -1.32 2.04 6.98
N HIS A 305 -0.78 3.23 6.74
CA HIS A 305 -0.92 4.08 5.57
C HIS A 305 -0.55 3.37 4.27
N GLY A 306 -1.47 3.38 3.32
CA GLY A 306 -1.29 2.81 1.98
C GLY A 306 -1.74 3.81 0.92
N SER A 307 -0.77 4.28 0.14
CA SER A 307 -0.87 5.10 -1.07
C SER A 307 -2.13 4.84 -1.91
N LEU A 308 -2.91 5.89 -2.17
CA LEU A 308 -4.02 5.87 -3.12
C LEU A 308 -3.47 5.80 -4.55
N ARG A 309 -3.61 4.63 -5.18
CA ARG A 309 -3.49 4.47 -6.63
C ARG A 309 -4.86 4.80 -7.23
N LEU A 310 -4.95 5.97 -7.87
CA LEU A 310 -6.15 6.48 -8.54
C LEU A 310 -6.64 5.48 -9.61
N GLN A 311 -7.89 5.02 -9.49
CA GLN A 311 -8.66 4.54 -10.63
C GLN A 311 -9.57 5.68 -11.10
N PRO A 312 -9.69 5.93 -12.42
CA PRO A 312 -10.57 6.98 -12.92
C PRO A 312 -12.03 6.58 -12.66
N ALA A 313 -12.69 7.31 -11.77
CA ALA A 313 -14.13 7.25 -11.62
C ALA A 313 -14.76 7.98 -12.81
N PHE A 314 -15.48 7.25 -13.67
CA PHE A 314 -16.25 7.87 -14.75
C PHE A 314 -17.45 8.59 -14.15
N ALA A 315 -17.40 9.92 -14.15
CA ALA A 315 -18.54 10.75 -13.79
C ALA A 315 -19.63 10.62 -14.87
N ARG A 316 -20.82 10.15 -14.48
CA ARG A 316 -22.03 10.34 -15.30
C ARG A 316 -22.38 11.82 -15.29
N ILE A 317 -22.08 12.51 -16.38
CA ILE A 317 -22.59 13.86 -16.62
C ILE A 317 -24.04 13.74 -17.06
N ASN A 318 -24.98 14.20 -16.23
CA ASN A 318 -26.36 14.42 -16.66
C ASN A 318 -26.37 15.51 -17.74
N PRO A 319 -26.99 15.32 -18.91
CA PRO A 319 -26.97 16.34 -19.94
C PRO A 319 -27.75 17.57 -19.46
N SER A 320 -27.08 18.73 -19.38
CA SER A 320 -27.78 20.00 -19.20
C SER A 320 -28.45 20.39 -20.51
N GLN A 321 -29.61 21.03 -20.44
CA GLN A 321 -30.23 21.65 -21.60
C GLN A 321 -29.27 22.70 -22.19
N PRO A 322 -29.00 22.69 -23.51
CA PRO A 322 -28.15 23.69 -24.13
C PRO A 322 -28.82 25.05 -24.13
N ILE A 323 -28.09 26.06 -23.66
CA ILE A 323 -28.56 27.43 -23.49
C ILE A 323 -28.77 28.14 -24.87
N ASN A 324 -28.23 27.60 -25.98
CA ASN A 324 -28.36 28.20 -27.32
C ASN A 324 -28.23 27.16 -28.48
N ARG A 325 -28.75 27.48 -29.68
CA ARG A 325 -28.78 26.63 -30.89
C ARG A 325 -27.37 26.25 -31.37
N ALA A 326 -26.38 27.13 -31.23
CA ALA A 326 -24.99 26.83 -31.53
C ALA A 326 -24.36 25.84 -30.52
N ALA A 327 -24.77 25.89 -29.24
CA ALA A 327 -24.34 24.93 -28.22
C ALA A 327 -24.99 23.55 -28.43
N ALA A 328 -26.25 23.52 -28.88
CA ALA A 328 -26.93 22.29 -29.28
C ALA A 328 -26.25 21.61 -30.48
N ILE A 329 -25.78 22.38 -31.48
CA ILE A 329 -25.02 21.84 -32.62
C ILE A 329 -23.64 21.32 -32.20
N ARG A 330 -22.96 21.98 -31.25
CA ARG A 330 -21.68 21.51 -30.68
C ARG A 330 -21.86 20.23 -29.84
N GLN A 331 -22.97 20.10 -29.11
CA GLN A 331 -23.34 18.88 -28.40
C GLN A 331 -23.74 17.74 -29.36
N ALA A 332 -24.41 18.05 -30.46
CA ALA A 332 -24.83 17.06 -31.47
C ALA A 332 -23.67 16.56 -32.36
N ARG A 333 -22.63 17.36 -32.58
CA ARG A 333 -21.46 16.99 -33.41
C ARG A 333 -20.41 16.14 -32.70
N ARG A 334 -20.57 15.85 -31.41
CA ARG A 334 -19.69 14.92 -30.68
C ARG A 334 -20.42 13.65 -30.30
N ARG A 335 -20.29 12.63 -31.15
CA ARG A 335 -20.21 11.18 -30.79
C ARG A 335 -20.06 10.37 -32.07
N HIS A 336 -19.03 9.50 -32.12
CA HIS A 336 -18.98 8.08 -32.52
C HIS A 336 -17.49 7.68 -32.29
N TYR A 337 -17.13 6.74 -31.41
CA TYR A 337 -17.50 5.33 -31.45
C TYR A 337 -18.16 4.78 -30.16
N SER A 338 -18.89 3.68 -30.39
CA SER A 338 -19.81 2.94 -29.52
C SER A 338 -19.25 1.52 -29.29
N THR A 339 -19.68 0.70 -28.31
CA THR A 339 -20.94 -0.08 -28.34
C THR A 339 -21.35 -0.67 -26.97
N ARG A 340 -22.64 -0.49 -26.62
CA ARG A 340 -23.66 -1.45 -26.10
C ARG A 340 -23.33 -2.31 -24.85
N ALA A 341 -24.02 -2.18 -23.70
CA ALA A 341 -25.45 -2.44 -23.36
C ALA A 341 -25.84 -3.93 -23.50
N GLY A 342 -26.51 -4.61 -22.56
CA GLY A 342 -27.22 -4.22 -21.34
C GLY A 342 -27.81 -5.45 -20.63
N SER A 343 -28.88 -5.22 -19.83
CA SER A 343 -29.68 -6.18 -19.01
C SER A 343 -29.15 -6.35 -17.56
N PHE A 344 -29.91 -6.23 -16.47
CA PHE A 344 -31.35 -6.44 -16.24
C PHE A 344 -31.79 -5.63 -15.00
N VAL A 345 -33.02 -5.13 -15.00
CA VAL A 345 -33.70 -4.46 -13.88
C VAL A 345 -34.26 -5.52 -12.92
N SER A 346 -34.29 -5.20 -11.63
CA SER A 346 -35.13 -5.83 -10.59
C SER A 346 -34.80 -7.27 -10.21
N TYR A 347 -33.97 -7.42 -9.17
CA TYR A 347 -34.22 -8.41 -8.12
C TYR A 347 -33.55 -7.92 -6.81
N LEU A 348 -34.38 -7.68 -5.78
CA LEU A 348 -34.01 -7.57 -4.34
C LEU A 348 -33.02 -6.43 -3.99
N ARG A 349 -33.36 -5.23 -3.51
CA ARG A 349 -34.31 -4.81 -2.45
C ARG A 349 -34.52 -5.81 -1.30
N THR A 350 -33.48 -6.55 -0.92
CA THR A 350 -33.32 -7.14 0.42
C THR A 350 -31.96 -7.83 0.47
N GLY A 351 -30.97 -7.17 1.07
CA GLY A 351 -29.65 -7.74 1.22
C GLY A 351 -28.60 -6.65 1.23
N LEU A 352 -28.00 -6.44 2.40
CA LEU A 352 -26.89 -5.53 2.67
C LEU A 352 -27.30 -4.07 2.93
N GLN A 353 -27.93 -3.87 4.10
CA GLN A 353 -27.32 -2.95 5.07
C GLN A 353 -25.82 -3.28 5.14
N GLY A 354 -25.03 -2.61 4.31
CA GLY A 354 -23.58 -2.57 4.44
C GLY A 354 -23.26 -1.53 5.50
N ASP A 355 -22.64 -1.99 6.58
CA ASP A 355 -22.18 -1.21 7.71
C ASP A 355 -21.67 0.18 7.31
N ARG A 356 -22.29 1.22 7.88
CA ARG A 356 -21.59 2.48 8.12
C ARG A 356 -20.42 2.13 9.04
N ALA A 357 -19.28 1.80 8.46
CA ALA A 357 -18.03 1.72 9.19
C ALA A 357 -17.87 3.05 9.91
N ALA A 358 -18.01 2.99 11.23
CA ALA A 358 -17.90 4.12 12.11
C ALA A 358 -16.56 4.82 11.82
N TYR A 359 -16.62 6.07 11.38
CA TYR A 359 -15.48 6.96 11.57
C TYR A 359 -15.08 6.83 13.03
N LYS A 360 -13.85 6.41 13.31
CA LYS A 360 -13.30 6.53 14.66
C LYS A 360 -13.38 8.02 14.98
N THR A 361 -14.33 8.38 15.83
CA THR A 361 -14.56 9.76 16.25
C THR A 361 -13.35 10.18 17.06
N SER A 362 -12.45 10.99 16.50
CA SER A 362 -11.43 11.66 17.31
C SER A 362 -12.14 12.48 18.39
N ARG A 363 -11.47 12.77 19.52
CA ARG A 363 -12.06 13.59 20.59
C ARG A 363 -12.49 14.97 20.05
N VAL A 364 -11.76 15.49 19.06
CA VAL A 364 -12.10 16.72 18.31
C VAL A 364 -13.32 16.51 17.41
N ALA A 365 -13.40 15.43 16.62
CA ALA A 365 -14.57 15.13 15.79
C ALA A 365 -15.83 14.84 16.62
N ALA A 366 -15.68 14.18 17.77
CA ALA A 366 -16.72 13.97 18.76
C ALA A 366 -17.18 15.31 19.35
N ASN A 367 -16.26 16.20 19.72
CA ASN A 367 -16.59 17.54 20.19
C ASN A 367 -17.27 18.39 19.11
N ILE A 368 -16.83 18.32 17.85
CA ILE A 368 -17.48 18.96 16.69
C ILE A 368 -18.91 18.41 16.50
N SER A 369 -19.11 17.09 16.64
CA SER A 369 -20.43 16.47 16.54
C SER A 369 -21.34 16.76 17.74
N ARG A 370 -20.75 17.07 18.91
CA ARG A 370 -21.45 17.46 20.14
C ARG A 370 -21.79 18.95 20.18
N LEU A 371 -21.09 19.78 19.41
CA LEU A 371 -21.46 21.17 19.19
C LEU A 371 -22.77 21.21 18.40
N THR A 372 -23.89 21.41 19.09
CA THR A 372 -25.21 21.59 18.49
C THR A 372 -25.26 22.91 17.71
N SER A 373 -24.89 22.89 16.43
CA SER A 373 -24.92 24.07 15.54
C SER A 373 -26.15 24.11 14.63
N ARG A 374 -27.33 23.72 15.13
CA ARG A 374 -28.54 24.35 14.60
C ARG A 374 -28.57 25.76 15.17
N ALA A 375 -28.04 26.72 14.41
CA ALA A 375 -28.21 28.13 14.73
C ALA A 375 -29.71 28.39 14.95
N PRO A 376 -30.15 28.89 16.13
CA PRO A 376 -31.56 29.11 16.42
C PRO A 376 -32.18 30.25 15.61
N PHE A 377 -31.39 30.91 14.75
CA PHE A 377 -31.82 32.00 13.85
C PHE A 377 -31.60 31.67 12.37
N ALA A 378 -31.63 30.39 11.99
CA ALA A 378 -31.93 30.00 10.61
C ALA A 378 -33.45 29.96 10.35
N SER A 379 -34.24 30.74 11.09
CA SER A 379 -35.51 31.23 10.57
C SER A 379 -35.16 32.25 9.49
N THR A 380 -35.75 32.12 8.31
CA THR A 380 -35.62 33.09 7.23
C THR A 380 -35.97 34.49 7.76
N LEU A 381 -34.96 35.29 8.11
CA LEU A 381 -35.15 36.72 8.31
C LEU A 381 -35.74 37.25 7.00
N ARG A 382 -36.96 37.79 7.08
CA ARG A 382 -37.65 38.39 5.95
C ARG A 382 -36.71 39.42 5.31
N PRO A 383 -36.56 39.45 3.97
CA PRO A 383 -35.60 40.31 3.27
C PRO A 383 -35.98 41.80 3.25
N ASN A 384 -36.63 42.32 4.29
CA ASN A 384 -37.16 43.68 4.32
C ASN A 384 -36.57 44.59 5.41
N LEU A 385 -35.50 44.20 6.11
CA LEU A 385 -34.97 45.03 7.21
C LEU A 385 -33.46 45.29 7.23
N THR A 386 -32.77 45.13 6.11
CA THR A 386 -31.48 45.79 5.88
C THR A 386 -31.50 46.41 4.48
N GLY A 387 -31.98 47.64 4.43
CA GLY A 387 -32.09 48.42 3.21
C GLY A 387 -30.74 48.94 2.71
N GLY A 388 -30.67 49.11 1.39
CA GLY A 388 -29.79 50.04 0.69
C GLY A 388 -28.35 49.53 0.54
N THR A 389 -27.88 49.30 -0.68
CA THR A 389 -27.63 50.42 -1.60
C THR A 389 -27.77 50.00 -3.07
N LEU A 390 -28.68 50.72 -3.76
CA LEU A 390 -28.62 51.14 -5.17
C LEU A 390 -28.72 50.03 -6.25
N GLY A 391 -29.72 49.98 -7.14
CA GLY A 391 -30.84 50.88 -7.42
C GLY A 391 -31.94 50.13 -8.22
N ARG A 392 -33.17 50.57 -7.98
CA ARG A 392 -34.43 50.07 -8.57
C ARG A 392 -34.51 50.35 -10.07
N THR A 393 -35.29 49.56 -10.80
CA THR A 393 -36.53 50.07 -11.42
C THR A 393 -37.57 48.96 -11.49
N ALA A 394 -38.69 49.19 -10.79
CA ALA A 394 -39.94 48.50 -11.03
C ALA A 394 -40.45 48.97 -12.40
N GLY A 395 -40.48 48.08 -13.39
CA GLY A 395 -40.90 48.45 -14.75
C GLY A 395 -40.37 47.51 -15.82
N GLY A 396 -40.47 46.20 -15.60
CA GLY A 396 -40.13 45.18 -16.59
C GLY A 396 -41.35 44.69 -17.36
N TYR A 397 -42.24 45.58 -17.79
CA TYR A 397 -43.08 45.28 -18.96
C TYR A 397 -42.18 45.42 -20.20
N THR A 398 -41.34 44.41 -20.44
CA THR A 398 -40.81 44.21 -21.78
C THR A 398 -41.93 43.59 -22.62
N ILE A 399 -42.19 44.24 -23.76
CA ILE A 399 -43.24 43.91 -24.72
C ILE A 399 -43.17 42.42 -25.06
N GLY A 400 -44.19 41.66 -24.66
CA GLY A 400 -44.28 40.21 -24.88
C GLY A 400 -44.95 39.41 -23.75
N ALA A 401 -45.13 39.98 -22.56
CA ALA A 401 -45.74 39.31 -21.40
C ALA A 401 -47.29 39.23 -21.41
N GLY A 402 -47.90 39.21 -22.60
CA GLY A 402 -49.34 39.12 -22.83
C GLY A 402 -49.79 37.82 -23.51
N ARG A 403 -48.96 36.78 -23.52
CA ARG A 403 -49.40 35.43 -23.92
C ARG A 403 -49.53 34.54 -22.70
N ILE A 404 -50.66 33.84 -22.61
CA ILE A 404 -50.88 32.72 -21.70
C ILE A 404 -49.71 31.74 -21.90
N GLY A 405 -48.84 31.63 -20.88
CA GLY A 405 -47.66 30.74 -20.89
C GLY A 405 -46.28 31.40 -20.67
N GLY A 406 -46.16 32.70 -20.45
CA GLY A 406 -44.86 33.35 -20.17
C GLY A 406 -44.29 33.02 -18.78
N ALA A 407 -43.12 32.37 -18.71
CA ALA A 407 -42.47 31.98 -17.46
C ALA A 407 -41.92 33.19 -16.68
N ARG A 408 -42.29 33.31 -15.40
CA ARG A 408 -41.68 34.25 -14.46
C ARG A 408 -40.51 33.56 -13.76
N TYR A 409 -39.30 34.08 -13.93
CA TYR A 409 -38.12 33.53 -13.25
C TYR A 409 -37.90 34.25 -11.91
N PHE A 410 -38.09 33.51 -10.81
CA PHE A 410 -37.54 33.89 -9.51
C PHE A 410 -36.10 33.36 -9.42
N SER A 411 -35.14 34.24 -9.11
CA SER A 411 -33.74 33.84 -8.92
C SER A 411 -33.55 33.15 -7.57
N HIS A 412 -33.57 31.81 -7.54
CA HIS A 412 -33.00 31.03 -6.45
C HIS A 412 -31.55 30.67 -6.80
N GLY A 413 -30.59 31.47 -6.35
CA GLY A 413 -29.18 31.08 -6.31
C GLY A 413 -28.87 30.31 -5.02
N PRO A 414 -28.10 29.20 -5.05
CA PRO A 414 -27.77 28.46 -3.84
C PRO A 414 -26.71 29.18 -3.01
N ALA A 415 -27.00 29.43 -1.74
CA ALA A 415 -26.06 29.92 -0.74
C ALA A 415 -25.09 28.80 -0.32
N ALA A 416 -24.11 28.47 -1.16
CA ALA A 416 -23.12 27.42 -0.92
C ALA A 416 -21.78 27.87 -0.29
N PRO A 417 -21.28 29.11 -0.42
CA PRO A 417 -19.97 29.48 0.15
C PRO A 417 -19.97 29.62 1.69
N ALA A 418 -21.06 30.12 2.28
CA ALA A 418 -21.09 30.47 3.70
C ALA A 418 -21.09 29.23 4.63
N GLN A 419 -21.74 28.15 4.22
CA GLN A 419 -21.87 26.94 5.05
C GLN A 419 -20.54 26.18 5.16
N VAL A 420 -19.73 26.18 4.09
CA VAL A 420 -18.40 25.56 4.09
C VAL A 420 -17.43 26.35 4.98
N VAL A 421 -17.40 27.68 4.82
CA VAL A 421 -16.57 28.57 5.67
C VAL A 421 -16.93 28.43 7.15
N GLN A 422 -18.22 28.31 7.47
CA GLN A 422 -18.67 28.14 8.85
C GLN A 422 -18.27 26.78 9.46
N ASN A 423 -18.35 25.70 8.69
CA ASN A 423 -17.93 24.37 9.13
C ASN A 423 -16.41 24.28 9.34
N VAL A 424 -15.63 24.87 8.44
CA VAL A 424 -14.16 24.95 8.56
C VAL A 424 -13.77 25.78 9.79
N SER A 425 -14.38 26.95 9.96
CA SER A 425 -14.16 27.82 11.14
C SER A 425 -14.55 27.13 12.45
N MET A 426 -15.57 26.27 12.44
CA MET A 426 -15.92 25.45 13.61
C MET A 426 -14.90 24.35 13.89
N GLY A 427 -14.40 23.67 12.85
CA GLY A 427 -13.39 22.63 12.99
C GLY A 427 -12.08 23.16 13.57
N VAL A 428 -11.63 24.32 13.08
CA VAL A 428 -10.43 25.01 13.59
C VAL A 428 -10.62 25.47 15.04
N ARG A 429 -11.77 26.07 15.37
CA ARG A 429 -12.07 26.47 16.76
C ARG A 429 -12.14 25.27 17.71
N ALA A 430 -12.76 24.16 17.29
CA ALA A 430 -12.83 22.96 18.10
C ALA A 430 -11.45 22.30 18.31
N PHE A 431 -10.55 22.40 17.33
CA PHE A 431 -9.15 21.98 17.47
C PHE A 431 -8.43 22.82 18.54
N PHE A 432 -8.48 24.15 18.46
CA PHE A 432 -7.85 25.03 19.46
C PHE A 432 -8.46 24.89 20.86
N LEU A 433 -9.78 24.72 20.96
CA LEU A 433 -10.48 24.50 22.23
C LEU A 433 -10.23 23.11 22.83
N SER A 434 -9.69 22.15 22.06
CA SER A 434 -9.35 20.81 22.56
C SER A 434 -8.11 20.79 23.46
N GLY A 435 -7.37 21.89 23.55
CA GLY A 435 -6.11 21.99 24.28
C GLY A 435 -4.92 21.35 23.55
N GLN A 436 -5.13 20.87 22.31
CA GLN A 436 -4.07 20.34 21.44
C GLN A 436 -3.44 21.48 20.63
N LYS A 437 -2.13 21.39 20.42
CA LYS A 437 -1.34 22.27 19.57
C LYS A 437 -0.93 21.52 18.30
N ALA A 438 -0.82 22.22 17.18
CA ALA A 438 -0.22 21.66 15.98
C ALA A 438 1.30 21.90 15.99
N ARG A 439 2.09 20.85 15.82
CA ARG A 439 3.54 20.91 15.72
C ARG A 439 4.01 20.46 14.35
N PHE A 440 5.02 21.12 13.80
CA PHE A 440 5.66 20.72 12.56
C PHE A 440 6.51 19.46 12.78
N ASP A 441 6.28 18.42 11.98
CA ASP A 441 6.90 17.09 12.06
C ASP A 441 7.87 16.82 10.88
N GLY A 442 8.34 17.89 10.24
CA GLY A 442 9.26 17.83 9.11
C GLY A 442 8.57 17.88 7.74
N ILE A 443 9.37 17.63 6.70
CA ILE A 443 8.93 17.64 5.30
C ILE A 443 8.89 16.20 4.80
N ASP A 444 7.81 15.83 4.13
CA ASP A 444 7.71 14.51 3.50
C ASP A 444 8.77 14.37 2.40
N ALA A 445 9.66 13.39 2.53
CA ALA A 445 10.78 13.19 1.60
C ALA A 445 10.32 12.87 0.15
N ILE A 446 9.07 12.42 -0.03
CA ILE A 446 8.51 12.03 -1.33
C ILE A 446 7.68 13.16 -1.95
N SER A 447 6.84 13.84 -1.17
CA SER A 447 5.96 14.90 -1.68
C SER A 447 6.55 16.31 -1.57
N GLY A 448 7.53 16.54 -0.69
CA GLY A 448 8.05 17.87 -0.40
C GLY A 448 7.14 18.71 0.50
N ASN A 449 6.05 18.12 1.02
CA ASN A 449 5.03 18.84 1.77
C ASN A 449 5.36 18.88 3.27
N LYS A 450 5.01 20.00 3.92
CA LYS A 450 5.14 20.19 5.37
C LYS A 450 4.15 19.28 6.11
N LYS A 451 4.64 18.41 7.01
CA LYS A 451 3.82 17.55 7.88
C LYS A 451 3.58 18.22 9.23
N TYR A 452 2.38 18.06 9.75
CA TYR A 452 2.00 18.54 11.08
C TYR A 452 1.36 17.44 11.91
N LYS A 453 1.63 17.45 13.22
CA LYS A 453 1.13 16.51 14.22
C LYS A 453 0.40 17.25 15.33
N ALA A 454 -0.72 16.71 15.81
CA ALA A 454 -1.40 17.20 16.99
C ALA A 454 -0.67 16.72 18.26
N VAL A 455 -0.26 17.66 19.12
CA VAL A 455 0.54 17.42 20.32
C VAL A 455 -0.16 18.06 21.53
N SER A 456 -0.13 17.41 22.69
CA SER A 456 -0.67 18.01 23.93
C SER A 456 0.21 19.17 24.40
N ALA A 457 -0.32 20.09 25.21
CA ALA A 457 0.49 21.17 25.78
C ALA A 457 1.66 20.65 26.62
N LEU A 458 1.48 19.53 27.33
CA LEU A 458 2.50 18.87 28.12
C LEU A 458 3.59 18.25 27.23
N GLN A 459 3.19 17.54 26.17
CA GLN A 459 4.11 16.95 25.20
C GLN A 459 4.94 18.04 24.48
N ASP A 460 4.30 19.13 24.04
CA ASP A 460 4.98 20.27 23.41
C ASP A 460 6.01 20.89 24.35
N GLN A 461 5.66 21.10 25.63
CA GLN A 461 6.57 21.65 26.63
C GLN A 461 7.76 20.70 26.93
N ALA A 462 7.49 19.41 27.10
CA ALA A 462 8.52 18.41 27.38
C ALA A 462 9.49 18.26 26.20
N GLU A 463 8.98 18.16 24.98
CA GLU A 463 9.80 18.07 23.77
C GLU A 463 10.63 19.34 23.55
N ARG A 464 10.11 20.54 23.86
CA ARG A 464 10.90 21.79 23.81
C ARG A 464 12.06 21.76 24.80
N LYS A 465 11.82 21.28 26.04
CA LYS A 465 12.88 21.09 27.04
C LYS A 465 13.94 20.09 26.56
N MET A 466 13.50 18.96 25.98
CA MET A 466 14.41 17.92 25.49
C MET A 466 15.23 18.36 24.27
N MET A 467 14.68 19.19 23.38
CA MET A 467 15.39 19.72 22.20
C MET A 467 16.44 20.77 22.56
N GLY A 468 16.21 21.54 23.63
CA GLY A 468 17.13 22.58 24.09
C GLY A 468 18.30 22.06 24.94
N ILE A 469 18.28 20.78 25.32
CA ILE A 469 19.22 20.19 26.28
C ILE A 469 20.00 19.04 25.59
N PRO A 470 21.32 18.91 25.82
CA PRO A 470 22.10 17.80 25.28
C PRO A 470 21.53 16.43 25.68
N ARG A 471 21.58 15.45 24.77
CA ARG A 471 21.04 14.08 25.00
C ARG A 471 21.71 13.33 26.15
N THR A 472 22.87 13.79 26.60
CA THR A 472 23.65 13.23 27.73
C THR A 472 23.41 13.96 29.05
N ALA A 473 22.59 15.02 29.07
CA ALA A 473 22.30 15.78 30.28
C ALA A 473 21.50 14.93 31.29
N PRO A 474 21.63 15.21 32.60
CA PRO A 474 20.87 14.52 33.63
C PRO A 474 19.37 14.77 33.45
N GLY A 475 18.57 13.77 33.83
CA GLY A 475 17.13 13.82 33.71
C GLY A 475 16.48 12.59 34.32
N SER A 476 15.18 12.45 34.08
CA SER A 476 14.46 11.21 34.40
C SER A 476 14.61 10.17 33.29
N PHE A 477 14.42 8.92 33.65
CA PHE A 477 14.52 7.80 32.71
C PHE A 477 13.57 6.67 33.09
N ILE A 478 13.24 5.84 32.11
CA ILE A 478 12.36 4.69 32.26
C ILE A 478 13.16 3.43 31.99
N ASP A 479 13.25 2.57 32.99
CA ASP A 479 13.93 1.28 32.90
C ASP A 479 12.94 0.15 32.61
N PHE A 480 13.11 -0.49 31.46
CA PHE A 480 12.40 -1.71 31.06
C PHE A 480 13.28 -2.93 31.29
N GLN A 481 12.88 -3.79 32.22
CA GLN A 481 13.58 -5.05 32.48
C GLN A 481 13.24 -6.08 31.40
N LEU A 482 14.25 -6.57 30.68
CA LEU A 482 14.11 -7.53 29.58
C LEU A 482 14.46 -8.97 29.98
N SER A 483 14.98 -9.20 31.19
CA SER A 483 15.39 -10.54 31.62
C SER A 483 14.18 -11.46 31.84
N PRO A 484 14.15 -12.65 31.21
CA PRO A 484 13.10 -13.62 31.44
C PRO A 484 13.31 -14.29 32.81
N THR A 485 12.28 -14.30 33.65
CA THR A 485 12.28 -15.08 34.89
C THR A 485 12.17 -16.55 34.52
N ILE A 486 13.28 -17.29 34.60
CA ILE A 486 13.28 -18.75 34.43
C ILE A 486 12.81 -19.36 35.76
N THR A 487 11.55 -19.76 35.80
CA THR A 487 10.93 -20.37 36.98
C THR A 487 11.21 -21.88 37.07
N ALA A 488 11.61 -22.50 35.96
CA ALA A 488 11.96 -23.92 35.89
C ALA A 488 12.97 -24.35 36.98
N PHE A 489 13.98 -23.53 37.28
CA PHE A 489 14.98 -23.81 38.32
C PHE A 489 14.56 -23.39 39.74
N GLY A 490 13.47 -22.62 39.87
CA GLY A 490 12.99 -22.09 41.16
C GLY A 490 11.93 -22.95 41.85
N LEU A 491 11.13 -23.68 41.07
CA LEU A 491 10.06 -24.55 41.57
C LEU A 491 10.58 -25.77 42.34
N GLN A 492 11.76 -26.30 41.97
CA GLN A 492 12.37 -27.45 42.65
C GLN A 492 13.05 -27.10 43.98
N LYS A 493 13.44 -25.84 44.20
CA LYS A 493 14.01 -25.40 45.50
C LYS A 493 13.01 -25.40 46.66
N LYS A 494 11.70 -25.46 46.38
CA LYS A 494 10.66 -25.53 47.44
C LYS A 494 10.30 -26.96 47.85
N PHE A 495 10.79 -27.98 47.14
CA PHE A 495 10.40 -29.37 47.38
C PHE A 495 11.45 -30.24 48.06
N ASP A 496 12.65 -29.73 48.40
CA ASP A 496 13.62 -30.49 49.17
C ASP A 496 14.46 -29.61 50.12
N PRO A 497 14.28 -29.70 51.45
CA PRO A 497 15.13 -29.03 52.43
C PRO A 497 16.42 -29.82 52.71
N SER A 498 16.66 -30.96 52.06
CA SER A 498 17.84 -31.78 52.26
C SER A 498 18.88 -31.52 51.17
N GLY A 499 20.03 -30.96 51.58
CA GLY A 499 21.10 -30.58 50.68
C GLY A 499 21.69 -31.76 49.92
N ALA A 500 21.39 -31.85 48.63
CA ALA A 500 22.21 -32.54 47.64
C ALA A 500 22.00 -31.87 46.27
N PHE A 501 23.02 -31.18 45.77
CA PHE A 501 23.05 -30.65 44.41
C PHE A 501 23.18 -31.82 43.43
N ALA A 502 22.04 -32.41 43.03
CA ALA A 502 22.02 -33.34 41.91
C ALA A 502 22.22 -32.55 40.61
N CYS A 503 23.23 -32.93 39.82
CA CYS A 503 23.52 -32.33 38.53
C CYS A 503 22.38 -32.68 37.55
N GLU A 504 21.48 -31.71 37.33
CA GLU A 504 20.37 -31.84 36.39
C GLU A 504 20.91 -31.94 34.96
N THR A 505 20.59 -33.06 34.29
CA THR A 505 20.88 -33.24 32.86
C THR A 505 19.65 -32.85 32.04
N LEU A 506 19.85 -32.44 30.78
CA LEU A 506 18.79 -32.03 29.84
C LEU A 506 17.65 -33.06 29.65
N ASN A 507 17.85 -34.30 30.11
CA ASN A 507 16.92 -35.41 29.98
C ASN A 507 16.01 -35.58 31.21
N SER A 508 16.02 -34.66 32.18
CA SER A 508 15.07 -34.68 33.28
C SER A 508 13.64 -34.48 32.76
N GLU A 509 12.74 -35.41 33.10
CA GLU A 509 11.34 -35.34 32.70
C GLU A 509 10.70 -34.04 33.22
N GLY A 510 10.10 -33.27 32.33
CA GLY A 510 9.36 -32.03 32.65
C GLY A 510 10.20 -30.74 32.70
N LEU A 511 11.54 -30.78 32.67
CA LEU A 511 12.38 -29.57 32.64
C LEU A 511 12.20 -28.80 31.33
N LEU A 512 12.20 -29.52 30.19
CA LEU A 512 12.01 -28.91 28.87
C LEU A 512 10.61 -28.29 28.71
N ASP A 513 9.58 -28.89 29.31
CA ASP A 513 8.22 -28.36 29.27
C ASP A 513 8.11 -27.06 30.10
N CYS A 514 8.69 -27.04 31.30
CA CYS A 514 8.76 -25.83 32.14
C CYS A 514 9.57 -24.72 31.46
N LEU A 515 10.71 -25.04 30.85
CA LEU A 515 11.53 -24.10 30.08
C LEU A 515 10.75 -23.56 28.87
N SER A 516 10.02 -24.41 28.15
CA SER A 516 9.22 -23.98 27.00
C SER A 516 8.12 -22.97 27.40
N ALA A 517 7.47 -23.19 28.55
CA ALA A 517 6.47 -22.29 29.10
C ALA A 517 7.09 -20.96 29.54
N ASP A 518 8.28 -21.00 30.15
CA ASP A 518 9.03 -19.80 30.54
C ASP A 518 9.47 -18.97 29.32
N PHE A 519 9.95 -19.62 28.25
CA PHE A 519 10.29 -18.93 27.00
C PHE A 519 9.06 -18.33 26.30
N ALA A 520 7.92 -19.02 26.32
CA ALA A 520 6.68 -18.47 25.77
C ALA A 520 6.21 -17.23 26.55
N ARG A 521 6.34 -17.25 27.88
CA ARG A 521 6.02 -16.09 28.73
C ARG A 521 6.96 -14.92 28.47
N ALA A 522 8.27 -15.19 28.37
CA ALA A 522 9.29 -14.21 28.04
C ALA A 522 9.02 -13.49 26.71
N LEU A 523 8.63 -14.25 25.68
CA LEU A 523 8.30 -13.67 24.37
C LEU A 523 7.07 -12.76 24.43
N LYS A 524 6.06 -13.13 25.24
CA LYS A 524 4.88 -12.29 25.46
C LYS A 524 5.24 -11.00 26.19
N ASP A 525 6.08 -11.06 27.23
CA ASP A 525 6.52 -9.87 27.95
C ASP A 525 7.38 -8.94 27.09
N LEU A 526 8.30 -9.49 26.28
CA LEU A 526 9.09 -8.71 25.32
C LEU A 526 8.20 -8.01 24.28
N SER A 527 7.16 -8.70 23.80
CA SER A 527 6.20 -8.11 22.85
C SER A 527 5.40 -6.95 23.46
N ALA A 528 5.10 -7.03 24.76
CA ALA A 528 4.41 -5.97 25.48
C ALA A 528 5.31 -4.75 25.68
N VAL A 529 6.56 -4.96 26.10
CA VAL A 529 7.58 -3.89 26.21
C VAL A 529 7.79 -3.19 24.87
N LEU A 530 7.86 -3.95 23.77
CA LEU A 530 8.02 -3.38 22.43
C LEU A 530 6.81 -2.51 22.00
N ASN A 531 5.60 -2.84 22.45
CA ASN A 531 4.42 -2.01 22.22
C ASN A 531 4.47 -0.71 23.04
N ASP A 532 4.94 -0.76 24.29
CA ASP A 532 5.13 0.44 25.11
C ASP A 532 6.22 1.36 24.54
N LEU A 533 7.33 0.80 24.03
CA LEU A 533 8.36 1.57 23.33
C LEU A 533 7.84 2.25 22.05
N LYS A 534 6.95 1.59 21.29
CA LYS A 534 6.26 2.20 20.15
C LYS A 534 5.31 3.32 20.54
N ARG A 535 4.76 3.28 21.76
CA ARG A 535 3.96 4.40 22.28
C ARG A 535 4.88 5.55 22.64
N LEU A 536 6.01 5.29 23.31
CA LEU A 536 7.01 6.31 23.64
C LEU A 536 7.65 6.98 22.42
N SER A 537 7.81 6.28 21.29
CA SER A 537 8.32 6.90 20.05
C SER A 537 7.41 8.02 19.51
N THR A 538 6.16 8.12 19.99
CA THR A 538 5.30 9.25 19.65
C THR A 538 5.73 10.57 20.29
N LEU A 539 6.59 10.55 21.31
CA LEU A 539 7.16 11.73 21.98
C LEU A 539 8.45 12.24 21.30
N GLY A 540 8.79 11.68 20.14
CA GLY A 540 9.99 12.03 19.37
C GLY A 540 11.19 11.10 19.64
N ASP A 541 12.36 11.57 19.24
CA ASP A 541 13.62 10.81 19.26
C ASP A 541 14.26 10.77 20.66
N LEU A 542 13.74 9.91 21.52
CA LEU A 542 14.29 9.70 22.86
C LEU A 542 15.56 8.82 22.82
N PRO A 543 16.62 9.16 23.58
CA PRO A 543 17.81 8.32 23.69
C PRO A 543 17.52 7.02 24.44
N ILE A 544 17.95 5.90 23.85
CA ILE A 544 17.81 4.55 24.41
C ILE A 544 19.19 3.96 24.67
N LEU A 545 19.41 3.45 25.87
CA LEU A 545 20.65 2.79 26.28
C LEU A 545 20.35 1.40 26.85
N LEU A 546 21.24 0.44 26.59
CA LEU A 546 21.16 -0.88 27.22
C LEU A 546 22.03 -0.88 28.48
N HIS A 547 21.39 -0.79 29.64
CA HIS A 547 22.03 -0.86 30.96
C HIS A 547 22.10 -2.32 31.45
N ASP A 548 23.21 -2.72 32.07
CA ASP A 548 23.45 -4.06 32.65
C ASP A 548 23.13 -5.26 31.73
N ARG A 549 23.18 -5.08 30.41
CA ARG A 549 22.84 -6.09 29.37
C ARG A 549 21.41 -6.63 29.41
N SER A 550 20.62 -6.34 30.43
CA SER A 550 19.25 -6.85 30.62
C SER A 550 18.19 -5.76 30.81
N THR A 551 18.57 -4.49 30.90
CA THR A 551 17.66 -3.38 31.17
C THR A 551 17.76 -2.35 30.05
N LEU A 552 16.64 -2.06 29.40
CA LEU A 552 16.56 -1.03 28.36
C LEU A 552 16.09 0.27 29.02
N ARG A 553 16.98 1.27 29.01
CA ARG A 553 16.78 2.58 29.62
C ARG A 553 16.43 3.61 28.56
N VAL A 554 15.26 4.22 28.67
CA VAL A 554 14.84 5.37 27.83
C VAL A 554 15.00 6.64 28.65
N ARG A 555 15.83 7.60 28.22
CA ARG A 555 16.06 8.83 29.00
C ARG A 555 15.24 10.01 28.48
N PHE A 556 14.85 10.89 29.39
CA PHE A 556 14.15 12.15 29.17
C PHE A 556 15.02 13.30 29.72
N PRO A 557 15.98 13.80 28.91
CA PRO A 557 16.89 14.86 29.35
C PRO A 557 16.12 16.11 29.79
N GLY A 558 16.47 16.68 30.95
CA GLY A 558 15.86 17.94 31.41
C GLY A 558 14.41 17.86 31.89
N CYS A 559 13.84 16.65 31.99
CA CYS A 559 12.49 16.43 32.53
C CYS A 559 12.58 15.77 33.92
N ASP A 560 11.73 16.23 34.83
CA ASP A 560 11.53 15.66 36.16
C ASP A 560 10.64 14.41 36.12
N ALA A 561 10.69 13.60 37.18
CA ALA A 561 9.99 12.31 37.23
C ALA A 561 8.47 12.48 37.14
N ALA A 562 7.91 13.53 37.76
CA ALA A 562 6.48 13.80 37.75
C ALA A 562 5.99 14.20 36.35
N THR A 563 6.77 14.96 35.59
CA THR A 563 6.46 15.25 34.17
C THR A 563 6.51 13.97 33.33
N VAL A 564 7.52 13.11 33.51
CA VAL A 564 7.63 11.84 32.77
C VAL A 564 6.47 10.89 33.09
N GLU A 565 6.03 10.83 34.36
CA GLU A 565 4.87 10.03 34.77
C GLU A 565 3.59 10.48 34.05
N ARG A 566 3.32 11.80 34.03
CA ARG A 566 2.15 12.35 33.31
C ARG A 566 2.22 12.11 31.81
N LEU A 567 3.40 12.19 31.20
CA LEU A 567 3.59 11.87 29.79
C LEU A 567 3.31 10.39 29.50
N CYS A 568 3.74 9.50 30.39
CA CYS A 568 3.46 8.07 30.29
C CYS A 568 1.97 7.78 30.39
N ASP A 569 1.25 8.46 31.28
CA ASP A 569 -0.21 8.35 31.41
C ASP A 569 -0.95 8.84 30.15
N GLU A 570 -0.53 9.97 29.57
CA GLU A 570 -1.13 10.51 28.33
C GLU A 570 -0.93 9.57 27.13
N VAL A 571 0.26 8.97 27.03
CA VAL A 571 0.66 8.07 25.94
C VAL A 571 0.18 6.61 26.19
N GLY A 572 -0.23 6.31 27.42
CA GLY A 572 -0.74 5.02 27.85
C GLY A 572 0.35 3.96 28.06
N VAL A 573 1.54 4.35 28.50
CA VAL A 573 2.62 3.41 28.85
C VAL A 573 2.32 2.77 30.20
N GLN A 574 2.30 1.43 30.26
CA GLN A 574 1.91 0.71 31.47
C GLN A 574 3.07 -0.02 32.16
N ARG A 575 4.22 -0.14 31.49
CA ARG A 575 5.39 -0.89 31.96
C ARG A 575 6.60 0.01 32.05
N GLY A 576 7.56 -0.39 32.87
CA GLY A 576 8.80 0.34 33.11
C GLY A 576 8.81 1.02 34.49
N LYS A 577 10.01 1.19 35.05
CA LYS A 577 10.21 1.92 36.30
C LYS A 577 10.75 3.30 35.99
N ILE A 578 10.02 4.34 36.41
CA ILE A 578 10.45 5.72 36.28
C ILE A 578 11.41 6.02 37.41
N MET A 579 12.61 6.50 37.08
CA MET A 579 13.62 6.93 38.03
C MET A 579 14.20 8.28 37.60
N GLN A 580 14.87 8.97 38.52
CA GLN A 580 15.45 10.29 38.32
C GLN A 580 16.93 10.24 38.71
N ASP A 581 17.79 10.85 37.89
CA ASP A 581 19.21 10.97 38.23
C ASP A 581 19.38 11.81 39.51
N GLU A 582 20.19 11.35 40.47
CA GLU A 582 20.39 12.00 41.79
C GLU A 582 20.90 13.45 41.69
N ASP A 583 21.68 13.75 40.65
CA ASP A 583 22.24 15.08 40.38
C ASP A 583 21.23 16.07 39.75
N PHE A 584 20.03 15.61 39.38
CA PHE A 584 19.05 16.45 38.67
C PHE A 584 18.51 17.56 39.57
N ASP A 585 18.04 17.21 40.76
CA ASP A 585 17.44 18.19 41.69
C ASP A 585 18.49 19.20 42.20
N ILE A 586 19.77 18.81 42.26
CA ILE A 586 20.87 19.70 42.66
C ILE A 586 21.11 20.76 41.59
N ARG A 587 21.12 20.38 40.30
CA ARG A 587 21.36 21.31 39.19
C ARG A 587 20.17 22.21 38.90
N THR A 588 18.95 21.67 38.96
CA THR A 588 17.72 22.44 38.69
C THR A 588 17.27 23.25 39.92
N GLY A 589 17.54 22.77 41.13
CA GLY A 589 17.23 23.47 42.38
C GLY A 589 18.16 24.65 42.69
N ALA A 590 19.41 24.64 42.21
CA ALA A 590 20.34 25.75 42.36
C ALA A 590 19.89 27.02 41.61
N ASP A 591 19.28 26.86 40.42
CA ASP A 591 18.73 27.99 39.65
C ASP A 591 17.43 28.55 40.24
N LEU A 592 16.65 27.74 40.96
CA LEU A 592 15.39 28.15 41.59
C LEU A 592 15.61 28.89 42.92
N ALA A 593 16.67 28.59 43.68
CA ALA A 593 16.93 29.21 44.98
C ALA A 593 17.48 30.64 44.91
N LEU A 594 17.97 31.09 43.75
CA LEU A 594 18.55 32.44 43.55
C LEU A 594 17.64 33.42 42.79
N LEU A 595 16.41 33.02 42.45
CA LEU A 595 15.43 33.90 41.83
C LEU A 595 14.70 34.72 42.91
N PHE A 596 15.37 35.77 43.40
CA PHE A 596 14.64 36.94 43.92
C PHE A 596 13.83 37.55 42.75
N PRO A 597 12.56 37.89 42.94
CA PRO A 597 11.62 38.12 41.83
C PRO A 597 11.90 39.35 40.94
N PHE A 598 12.96 40.13 41.17
CA PHE A 598 13.24 41.38 40.45
C PHE A 598 14.73 41.73 40.23
N ALA A 599 15.63 40.75 40.07
CA ALA A 599 17.04 41.03 39.73
C ALA A 599 17.46 40.38 38.39
N PRO A 600 18.04 41.12 37.42
CA PRO A 600 18.61 40.55 36.20
C PRO A 600 19.90 39.77 36.52
N SER A 601 20.04 38.59 35.93
CA SER A 601 20.96 37.51 36.33
C SER A 601 22.38 37.57 35.73
N ILE A 602 22.96 38.75 35.49
CA ILE A 602 24.35 38.82 34.98
C ILE A 602 25.16 39.84 35.78
N PRO A 603 26.12 39.42 36.64
CA PRO A 603 27.13 40.32 37.15
C PRO A 603 28.14 40.62 36.02
N ALA A 604 28.22 41.88 35.61
CA ALA A 604 29.27 42.36 34.74
C ALA A 604 30.60 42.33 35.51
N SER A 605 31.44 41.33 35.26
CA SER A 605 32.86 41.39 35.58
C SER A 605 33.61 41.98 34.39
N PRO A 606 34.35 43.10 34.55
CA PRO A 606 35.15 43.67 33.49
C PRO A 606 36.57 43.16 33.64
N GLU A 607 36.96 42.15 32.87
CA GLU A 607 38.33 41.97 32.34
C GLU A 607 38.46 40.64 31.59
N VAL A 608 39.30 40.68 30.54
CA VAL A 608 39.62 39.62 29.58
C VAL A 608 38.63 39.49 28.42
N GLY A 609 38.87 40.34 27.42
CA GLY A 609 38.32 40.18 26.09
C GLY A 609 39.10 39.20 25.22
N TYR A 610 38.44 38.90 24.10
CA TYR A 610 38.91 38.35 22.82
C TYR A 610 38.67 36.85 22.55
N PHE A 611 37.88 36.66 21.47
CA PHE A 611 37.42 35.43 20.80
C PHE A 611 36.15 34.75 21.32
N PHE A 612 35.00 35.40 21.06
CA PHE A 612 33.76 34.67 20.76
C PHE A 612 33.60 34.57 19.24
N PRO A 613 33.64 33.35 18.64
CA PRO A 613 32.83 33.08 17.47
C PRO A 613 31.38 33.28 17.88
N LYS A 614 30.62 33.98 17.03
CA LYS A 614 29.15 34.14 17.05
C LYS A 614 28.45 33.13 17.97
N GLU A 615 27.72 33.62 18.95
CA GLU A 615 26.66 32.83 19.59
C GLU A 615 25.84 32.14 18.48
N PRO A 616 25.54 30.84 18.59
CA PRO A 616 24.54 30.25 17.73
C PRO A 616 23.28 31.06 17.99
N SER A 617 22.78 31.71 16.94
CA SER A 617 21.44 32.28 16.89
C SER A 617 20.51 31.34 17.64
N GLU A 618 19.74 31.86 18.61
CA GLU A 618 18.58 31.13 19.12
C GLU A 618 17.92 30.43 17.93
N PRO A 619 17.71 29.10 17.98
CA PRO A 619 17.02 28.44 16.90
C PRO A 619 15.69 29.17 16.76
N GLN A 620 15.50 29.84 15.61
CA GLN A 620 14.29 30.58 15.30
C GLN A 620 13.13 29.73 15.78
N ALA A 621 12.35 30.26 16.72
CA ALA A 621 11.13 29.62 17.16
C ALA A 621 10.39 29.19 15.89
N PRO A 622 10.02 27.90 15.73
CA PRO A 622 9.26 27.49 14.56
C PRO A 622 8.01 28.37 14.52
N GLU A 623 7.81 29.06 13.39
CA GLU A 623 6.79 30.09 13.17
C GLU A 623 5.50 29.73 13.93
N GLU A 624 5.18 30.54 14.94
CA GLU A 624 3.85 30.49 15.54
C GLU A 624 2.86 30.77 14.39
N VAL A 625 1.95 29.83 14.15
CA VAL A 625 0.99 29.95 13.06
C VAL A 625 0.11 31.17 13.33
N ASP A 626 0.36 32.26 12.60
CA ASP A 626 -0.45 33.48 12.67
C ASP A 626 -1.82 33.23 12.01
N TRP A 627 -2.74 32.73 12.82
CA TRP A 627 -4.10 32.41 12.42
C TRP A 627 -4.90 33.65 11.98
N GLN A 628 -4.49 34.88 12.35
CA GLN A 628 -5.18 36.10 11.94
C GLN A 628 -4.90 36.44 10.48
N ALA A 629 -3.66 36.22 10.03
CA ALA A 629 -3.28 36.35 8.63
C ALA A 629 -4.02 35.34 7.73
N MET A 630 -4.31 34.13 8.23
CA MET A 630 -5.03 33.09 7.48
C MET A 630 -6.54 33.34 7.33
N MET A 631 -7.13 34.21 8.16
CA MET A 631 -8.57 34.49 8.19
C MET A 631 -8.96 35.79 7.45
N SER A 632 -7.99 36.50 6.86
CA SER A 632 -8.17 37.82 6.25
C SER A 632 -7.93 37.79 4.74
N PRO A 633 -8.85 38.27 3.87
CA PRO A 633 -8.58 38.37 2.44
C PRO A 633 -7.67 39.58 2.16
N LYS A 634 -6.53 39.38 1.49
CA LYS A 634 -5.62 40.47 1.10
C LYS A 634 -6.20 41.26 -0.07
N SER A 635 -6.54 42.53 0.14
CA SER A 635 -6.68 43.53 -0.92
C SER A 635 -5.28 44.01 -1.32
N HIS A 636 -4.85 43.65 -2.53
CA HIS A 636 -3.60 44.13 -3.10
C HIS A 636 -3.78 45.58 -3.58
N THR A 637 -3.12 46.52 -2.91
CA THR A 637 -2.68 47.78 -3.54
C THR A 637 -1.21 47.96 -3.19
N GLU A 638 -0.35 47.91 -4.20
CA GLU A 638 1.09 48.09 -4.06
C GLU A 638 1.43 49.55 -3.70
N ALA A 639 2.27 49.71 -2.68
CA ALA A 639 3.23 50.81 -2.59
C ALA A 639 4.42 50.32 -1.75
N SER A 640 5.62 50.36 -2.32
CA SER A 640 6.91 50.23 -1.63
C SER A 640 7.67 51.56 -1.79
N PRO A 641 8.85 51.76 -1.19
CA PRO A 641 9.15 51.76 0.26
C PRO A 641 9.99 53.00 0.65
N GLU A 642 9.86 53.60 1.83
CA GLU A 642 10.94 54.47 2.35
C GLU A 642 11.09 54.42 3.88
N LEU A 643 12.34 54.64 4.29
CA LEU A 643 12.95 54.40 5.59
C LEU A 643 12.81 55.55 6.60
N PHE A 644 13.04 55.17 7.86
CA PHE A 644 13.65 55.91 8.99
C PHE A 644 12.78 56.72 9.98
N GLU A 645 12.98 56.31 11.24
CA GLU A 645 13.14 57.10 12.48
C GLU A 645 11.95 57.53 13.38
N ARG A 646 11.95 56.87 14.56
CA ARG A 646 11.81 57.39 15.93
C ARG A 646 10.58 58.21 16.38
N SER A 647 10.00 57.64 17.44
CA SER A 647 9.57 58.27 18.71
C SER A 647 8.23 59.01 18.80
N GLY A 648 7.37 58.46 19.67
CA GLY A 648 6.59 59.25 20.64
C GLY A 648 5.28 59.88 20.16
N PRO A 649 4.36 60.23 21.10
CA PRO A 649 2.95 59.85 20.99
C PRO A 649 1.96 61.04 20.90
N ARG A 650 0.77 60.84 20.27
CA ARG A 650 -0.59 61.27 20.73
C ARG A 650 -1.62 61.40 19.59
N LEU A 651 -2.81 60.83 19.86
CA LEU A 651 -4.19 61.30 19.63
C LEU A 651 -4.44 62.55 18.73
N SER A 652 -5.31 62.44 17.70
CA SER A 652 -6.69 63.00 17.66
C SER A 652 -7.32 63.03 16.24
N PHE A 653 -8.65 62.96 16.21
CA PHE A 653 -9.61 63.12 15.11
C PHE A 653 -9.59 64.54 14.48
N GLU A 654 -9.77 64.68 13.16
CA GLU A 654 -10.81 65.50 12.47
C GLU A 654 -10.51 65.78 10.97
N ASP A 655 -11.62 65.86 10.23
CA ASP A 655 -11.81 66.05 8.78
C ASP A 655 -11.20 67.34 8.20
N VAL A 656 -10.67 67.27 6.97
CA VAL A 656 -10.89 68.33 5.96
C VAL A 656 -11.02 67.69 4.57
N THR A 657 -12.21 67.86 4.00
CA THR A 657 -12.60 67.54 2.63
C THR A 657 -12.17 68.66 1.68
N ILE A 658 -11.68 68.31 0.49
CA ILE A 658 -11.48 69.25 -0.62
C ILE A 658 -12.36 68.78 -1.79
N PHE A 659 -13.53 69.41 -1.92
CA PHE A 659 -14.46 69.26 -3.05
C PHE A 659 -14.28 70.39 -4.07
N GLY A 660 -14.64 70.08 -5.31
CA GLY A 660 -15.24 70.98 -6.29
C GLY A 660 -15.53 70.18 -7.57
N GLU A 661 -16.61 70.33 -8.32
CA GLU A 661 -17.95 70.92 -8.15
C GLU A 661 -18.84 70.20 -9.20
N ASN A 662 -20.14 70.03 -8.93
CA ASN A 662 -21.07 69.22 -9.73
C ASN A 662 -22.05 70.10 -10.54
N PRO A 663 -22.01 70.10 -11.89
CA PRO A 663 -23.00 70.79 -12.71
C PRO A 663 -24.14 69.83 -13.08
N TRP A 664 -25.22 69.92 -12.31
CA TRP A 664 -26.47 69.19 -12.50
C TRP A 664 -27.12 69.49 -13.87
N GLN A 665 -27.78 68.45 -14.41
CA GLN A 665 -29.10 68.52 -15.04
C GLN A 665 -29.39 69.68 -16.01
N GLN A 666 -29.43 69.39 -17.33
CA GLN A 666 -30.46 69.96 -18.21
C GLN A 666 -30.88 68.96 -19.32
N SER A 667 -32.16 68.60 -19.27
CA SER A 667 -33.12 68.63 -20.40
C SER A 667 -32.89 67.82 -21.70
N SER A 668 -33.73 66.78 -21.86
CA SER A 668 -34.55 66.45 -23.05
C SER A 668 -34.07 66.86 -24.47
N SER A 669 -33.89 65.88 -25.36
CA SER A 669 -34.73 65.61 -26.56
C SER A 669 -33.99 64.91 -27.73
N SER A 670 -34.69 63.94 -28.34
CA SER A 670 -34.76 63.65 -29.79
C SER A 670 -33.56 63.10 -30.61
N SER A 671 -33.78 61.87 -31.08
CA SER A 671 -33.51 61.31 -32.43
C SER A 671 -32.09 60.88 -32.82
N GLY A 672 -32.00 59.72 -33.49
CA GLY A 672 -30.80 59.30 -34.21
C GLY A 672 -30.66 57.78 -34.38
N TYR A 673 -31.57 57.16 -35.14
CA TYR A 673 -31.49 55.79 -35.63
C TYR A 673 -30.28 55.60 -36.56
N SER A 674 -29.61 54.44 -36.54
CA SER A 674 -29.27 53.66 -37.75
C SER A 674 -28.34 52.47 -37.44
N SER A 675 -28.82 51.29 -37.80
CA SER A 675 -28.13 50.01 -37.90
C SER A 675 -27.50 49.82 -39.28
N VAL A 676 -26.29 49.27 -39.40
CA VAL A 676 -25.89 48.45 -40.57
C VAL A 676 -24.99 47.31 -40.11
N ASN A 677 -25.21 46.16 -40.76
CA ASN A 677 -24.70 44.84 -40.49
C ASN A 677 -23.73 44.42 -41.62
N ILE A 678 -22.95 43.38 -41.36
CA ILE A 678 -22.45 42.36 -42.32
C ILE A 678 -21.17 42.67 -43.14
N SER A 679 -20.14 41.90 -42.76
CA SER A 679 -19.16 41.13 -43.56
C SER A 679 -18.17 41.85 -44.49
N GLU A 680 -16.88 41.54 -44.34
CA GLU A 680 -16.07 40.79 -45.32
C GLU A 680 -14.58 40.68 -44.91
N LEU A 681 -13.96 39.54 -45.28
CA LEU A 681 -12.51 39.29 -45.48
C LEU A 681 -11.62 39.31 -44.21
N GLY A 682 -10.68 38.40 -43.97
CA GLY A 682 -9.99 37.42 -44.79
C GLY A 682 -8.54 37.34 -44.29
N ASP A 683 -8.11 36.14 -43.90
CA ASP A 683 -6.73 35.64 -43.88
C ASP A 683 -5.61 36.19 -42.96
N ARG A 684 -4.87 35.19 -42.46
CA ARG A 684 -3.41 35.08 -42.19
C ARG A 684 -2.83 35.32 -40.79
N SER A 685 -2.24 34.21 -40.33
CA SER A 685 -1.13 34.00 -39.41
C SER A 685 0.17 34.75 -39.76
N PHE A 686 0.78 35.43 -38.78
CA PHE A 686 2.17 35.91 -38.78
C PHE A 686 2.68 36.07 -37.31
N PHE A 687 3.55 35.15 -36.84
CA PHE A 687 4.67 35.25 -35.84
C PHE A 687 4.49 36.02 -34.49
N CYS A 688 5.18 35.79 -33.35
CA CYS A 688 6.27 34.90 -32.88
C CYS A 688 6.22 34.81 -31.33
N GLU A 689 6.81 33.77 -30.74
CA GLU A 689 7.15 33.61 -29.31
C GLU A 689 8.02 34.76 -28.75
N ILE A 690 7.82 35.13 -27.48
CA ILE A 690 8.89 35.62 -26.59
C ILE A 690 8.68 35.03 -25.18
N SER A 691 9.69 34.29 -24.73
CA SER A 691 9.94 33.81 -23.37
C SER A 691 10.72 34.83 -22.54
N SER A 692 10.40 34.99 -21.25
CA SER A 692 11.32 35.43 -20.17
C SER A 692 10.62 35.29 -18.81
N THR A 693 10.83 34.22 -18.02
CA THR A 693 11.78 34.11 -16.88
C THR A 693 11.56 35.09 -15.71
N GLY A 694 11.21 34.57 -14.52
CA GLY A 694 11.54 35.21 -13.24
C GLY A 694 10.58 34.97 -12.05
N PHE A 695 11.05 34.17 -11.06
CA PHE A 695 10.61 34.00 -9.66
C PHE A 695 9.44 33.03 -9.32
N PRO A 696 9.65 32.06 -8.39
CA PRO A 696 8.56 31.29 -7.78
C PRO A 696 8.02 32.04 -6.56
N GLU A 697 6.79 32.53 -6.63
CA GLU A 697 6.03 32.91 -5.45
C GLU A 697 5.73 31.65 -4.62
N SER A 698 6.09 31.67 -3.33
CA SER A 698 5.72 30.62 -2.38
C SER A 698 4.22 30.70 -2.09
N SER A 699 3.40 30.09 -2.94
CA SER A 699 2.01 29.81 -2.60
C SER A 699 1.99 28.77 -1.47
N SER A 700 1.52 29.16 -0.28
CA SER A 700 1.24 28.22 0.80
C SER A 700 0.24 27.18 0.29
N GLU A 701 0.62 25.89 0.28
CA GLU A 701 -0.26 24.78 -0.15
C GLU A 701 -1.56 24.68 0.67
N TYR A 702 -1.69 25.46 1.75
CA TYR A 702 -2.83 25.45 2.67
C TYR A 702 -3.79 26.65 2.49
N ASP A 703 -3.65 27.44 1.43
CA ASP A 703 -4.55 28.56 1.17
C ASP A 703 -5.97 28.09 0.78
N GLY A 704 -6.98 28.71 1.41
CA GLY A 704 -8.39 28.42 1.16
C GLY A 704 -8.99 27.30 2.01
N SER A 705 -10.31 27.07 1.86
CA SER A 705 -11.07 26.10 2.66
C SER A 705 -10.58 24.65 2.49
N ASP A 706 -10.10 24.32 1.30
CA ASP A 706 -9.61 22.97 0.98
C ASP A 706 -8.23 22.69 1.61
N GLY A 707 -7.40 23.73 1.73
CA GLY A 707 -6.12 23.67 2.45
C GLY A 707 -6.32 23.38 3.95
N ILE A 708 -7.29 24.03 4.60
CA ILE A 708 -7.57 23.80 6.03
C ILE A 708 -8.07 22.37 6.28
N HIS A 709 -8.90 21.81 5.39
CA HIS A 709 -9.32 20.41 5.49
C HIS A 709 -8.15 19.44 5.34
N ARG A 710 -7.20 19.74 4.44
CA ARG A 710 -5.99 18.96 4.25
C ARG A 710 -5.09 19.02 5.49
N PHE A 711 -4.89 20.19 6.08
CA PHE A 711 -4.15 20.38 7.34
C PHE A 711 -4.77 19.59 8.50
N ILE A 712 -6.09 19.67 8.70
CA ILE A 712 -6.77 18.90 9.74
C ILE A 712 -6.65 17.39 9.48
N ALA A 713 -6.72 16.95 8.23
CA ALA A 713 -6.54 15.54 7.88
C ALA A 713 -5.11 15.04 8.17
N GLU A 714 -4.10 15.88 7.97
CA GLU A 714 -2.70 15.57 8.27
C GLU A 714 -2.43 15.49 9.77
N CYS A 715 -2.91 16.46 10.56
CA CYS A 715 -2.81 16.43 12.03
C CYS A 715 -3.43 15.18 12.68
N ASN A 716 -4.37 14.52 11.98
CA ASN A 716 -5.05 13.29 12.44
C ASN A 716 -4.37 11.99 11.97
N ARG A 717 -3.30 12.04 11.16
CA ARG A 717 -2.57 10.83 10.76
C ARG A 717 -1.71 10.35 11.93
N PRO A 718 -1.81 9.08 12.35
CA PRO A 718 -0.85 8.53 13.30
C PRO A 718 0.54 8.52 12.67
N SER A 719 1.52 9.08 13.39
CA SER A 719 2.96 9.06 13.06
C SER A 719 3.52 7.65 13.05
#